data_AF-A0AAD8Q4D6-F1
#
_entry.id   AF-A0AAD8Q4D6-F1
#
_cell.length_a   1.000
_cell.length_b   1.000
_cell.length_c   1.000
_cell.angle_alpha   90.00
_cell.angle_beta   90.00
_cell.angle_gamma   90.00
#
_symmetry.space_group_name_H-M   'P 1'
#
loop_
_entity.id
_entity.type
_entity.pdbx_description
1 polymer ?
#
loop_
_entity_poly.entity_id
_entity_poly.type
_entity_poly.pdbx_seq_one_letter_code
_entity_poly.pdbx_strand_id
1 'polypeptide(L)'
;MPGISQNRKVHRYSSTIGVIAEAFPTKASLPGRRAGRRNVSLIWTPRSRRSQFYKTSEGLQFPRKSSPIQFYLPHPRLPYSASMPTTPDWVKALQPSGPQGTELLAQERAKSNLNVDQLATFMFTDEGLRRNERILNILKNDPVFDKTQNYFRGREARIEAALARGKRLFQLNKEHKWSQDEYMVANDLIAEATPYGMHAGMFLVTLREQGTPEQHKLFLEPALDYQIIGCYAQTELGHGSNVRGLETTATWDPSDKTFVLHSPHLTASKWWIGSLGKAATHAVVMAQLVLNGKNIGPHPFVVPIRDMKTHEPLPNVHVGDIGPKFGFNTMDNGFLLLNNVKVPHNHMLARFSSVDPNTSKYSRPANPSLIYGTLTWVRSNIVLQSGSVLAKGVTIATRYCAVRRQFQDRDAPANEPGENQVLNYTMVQIRLLPLLAATFALHFTGRGMISLYNENQKRMSAQAGKTSDGNRNPGPEELNPGTDLLADLHATSCALKAYGSTVAGEGLEICRRACGGHGYSSFSGIGSWYADYLPTLTWEGDNYMLTQQVSRYLLKSARSVLKGNHGNNDTTRILSEFLRRRDIGAAFDVLDSDEDLVAAFAWRVSFLTFEALRHRDEDKQSWNSLLVDFWRLSTAHAQYMVVKNFYEALNDKATTEQLDKDTVGLLHKLFRLYALNTLEQEASEFYSSAAVTVRQITLARTKAVMTLLEEIRPHAVRLVDSWKFDDWVLDSSLGRYDGKVYEDMFKRASEDNPLNSVVFDPNPNNLLAQCL
;
A
#
# COMPACT_ATOMS: atom_id res chain seq x y z
N MET A 1 -13.01 34.06 -56.38
CA MET A 1 -13.82 35.15 -57.01
C MET A 1 -14.87 34.52 -57.90
N PRO A 2 -16.00 35.17 -58.16
CA PRO A 2 -16.55 36.38 -57.50
C PRO A 2 -17.15 36.03 -56.11
N GLY A 3 -17.68 36.95 -55.30
CA GLY A 3 -17.70 38.42 -55.40
C GLY A 3 -19.06 39.00 -54.97
N ILE A 4 -19.06 40.22 -54.38
CA ILE A 4 -20.22 40.93 -53.81
C ILE A 4 -20.72 40.35 -52.46
N SER A 5 -21.25 41.15 -51.51
CA SER A 5 -20.60 42.15 -50.63
C SER A 5 -21.67 42.96 -49.86
N GLN A 6 -21.28 43.64 -48.77
CA GLN A 6 -22.12 44.51 -47.90
C GLN A 6 -23.01 43.74 -46.88
N ASN A 7 -23.34 44.27 -45.68
CA ASN A 7 -22.95 45.55 -45.07
C ASN A 7 -22.71 45.46 -43.52
N ARG A 8 -22.21 46.55 -42.92
CA ARG A 8 -21.76 46.67 -41.52
C ARG A 8 -22.88 46.95 -40.52
N LYS A 9 -22.63 46.64 -39.24
CA LYS A 9 -22.81 47.58 -38.10
C LYS A 9 -21.97 47.18 -36.88
N VAL A 10 -21.35 48.15 -36.21
CA VAL A 10 -20.50 47.99 -34.99
C VAL A 10 -20.57 49.26 -34.14
N HIS A 11 -20.85 49.13 -32.83
CA HIS A 11 -20.50 50.04 -31.72
C HIS A 11 -20.44 49.16 -30.44
N ARG A 12 -19.47 49.26 -29.50
CA ARG A 12 -19.12 50.37 -28.57
C ARG A 12 -20.31 50.74 -27.66
N TYR A 13 -20.23 50.88 -26.33
CA TYR A 13 -19.16 51.06 -25.32
C TYR A 13 -19.70 50.58 -23.92
N SER A 14 -18.98 50.47 -22.79
CA SER A 14 -17.54 50.41 -22.41
C SER A 14 -17.38 50.05 -20.91
N SER A 15 -16.15 49.67 -20.48
CA SER A 15 -15.55 49.87 -19.13
C SER A 15 -16.22 49.16 -17.92
N THR A 16 -15.62 49.03 -16.73
CA THR A 16 -14.39 49.65 -16.18
C THR A 16 -13.70 48.74 -15.13
N ILE A 17 -12.39 48.50 -15.31
CA ILE A 17 -11.27 48.63 -14.34
C ILE A 17 -11.39 48.03 -12.91
N GLY A 18 -10.35 47.35 -12.39
CA GLY A 18 -9.08 46.98 -13.04
C GLY A 18 -7.91 46.64 -12.11
N VAL A 19 -6.71 46.60 -12.71
CA VAL A 19 -5.40 46.39 -12.07
C VAL A 19 -4.39 47.38 -12.67
N ILE A 20 -3.54 47.97 -11.83
CA ILE A 20 -2.47 48.95 -12.13
C ILE A 20 -1.36 48.67 -11.09
N ALA A 21 -0.04 48.62 -11.34
CA ALA A 21 0.78 48.53 -12.57
C ALA A 21 2.23 48.10 -12.13
N GLU A 22 3.38 48.26 -12.80
CA GLU A 22 3.77 48.95 -14.06
C GLU A 22 5.10 48.37 -14.64
N ALA A 23 5.26 48.50 -15.97
CA ALA A 23 6.45 48.78 -16.80
C ALA A 23 7.91 48.60 -16.26
N PHE A 24 8.87 47.91 -16.95
CA PHE A 24 9.43 48.06 -18.33
C PHE A 24 10.55 49.13 -18.47
N PRO A 25 11.36 49.20 -19.57
CA PRO A 25 12.01 48.13 -20.39
C PRO A 25 13.49 48.46 -20.81
N THR A 26 14.21 47.57 -21.53
CA THR A 26 14.81 47.82 -22.90
C THR A 26 15.89 46.79 -23.40
N LYS A 27 15.78 46.42 -24.70
CA LYS A 27 16.78 46.27 -25.81
C LYS A 27 18.28 45.93 -25.54
N ALA A 28 19.05 45.23 -26.42
CA ALA A 28 18.78 44.45 -27.66
C ALA A 28 20.05 43.69 -28.21
N SER A 29 19.83 42.80 -29.20
CA SER A 29 20.74 42.36 -30.30
C SER A 29 21.99 41.45 -30.09
N LEU A 30 22.20 40.57 -31.10
CA LEU A 30 23.26 39.56 -31.36
C LEU A 30 24.43 40.15 -32.21
N PRO A 31 25.44 39.40 -32.77
CA PRO A 31 26.03 38.05 -32.50
C PRO A 31 27.60 38.03 -32.41
N GLY A 32 28.29 36.88 -32.17
CA GLY A 32 29.76 36.80 -32.41
C GLY A 32 30.59 35.53 -32.07
N ARG A 33 30.84 34.68 -33.07
CA ARG A 33 31.79 33.52 -33.22
C ARG A 33 33.03 33.30 -32.29
N ARG A 34 33.15 32.01 -31.87
CA ARG A 34 34.32 31.05 -31.93
C ARG A 34 35.65 31.23 -31.14
N ALA A 35 35.92 30.16 -30.37
CA ALA A 35 37.18 29.36 -30.29
C ALA A 35 38.34 29.77 -29.34
N GLY A 36 38.79 28.79 -28.55
CA GLY A 36 40.04 28.80 -27.76
C GLY A 36 40.13 27.61 -26.78
N ARG A 37 41.11 26.72 -26.94
CA ARG A 37 41.39 25.61 -25.99
C ARG A 37 42.37 26.07 -24.90
N ARG A 38 42.19 25.60 -23.65
CA ARG A 38 43.18 24.81 -22.88
C ARG A 38 42.68 24.46 -21.46
N ASN A 39 43.28 23.43 -20.88
CA ASN A 39 43.10 23.01 -19.49
C ASN A 39 43.76 24.02 -18.53
N VAL A 40 43.37 24.00 -17.25
CA VAL A 40 44.30 23.80 -16.10
C VAL A 40 43.48 23.56 -14.82
N SER A 41 43.96 22.67 -13.95
CA SER A 41 43.43 22.44 -12.60
C SER A 41 44.07 23.40 -11.60
N LEU A 42 43.35 23.79 -10.53
CA LEU A 42 43.94 24.60 -9.47
C LEU A 42 43.48 24.17 -8.07
N ILE A 43 44.47 23.83 -7.25
CA ILE A 43 44.36 23.54 -5.81
C ILE A 43 44.29 24.88 -5.06
N TRP A 44 43.58 24.93 -3.93
CA TRP A 44 43.59 26.08 -3.02
C TRP A 44 44.09 25.70 -1.63
N THR A 45 45.09 26.45 -1.13
CA THR A 45 45.51 26.49 0.27
C THR A 45 45.84 27.94 0.66
N PRO A 46 45.67 28.33 1.94
CA PRO A 46 45.47 29.73 2.31
C PRO A 46 46.76 30.49 2.71
N ARG A 47 46.66 31.82 2.82
CA ARG A 47 47.65 32.66 3.53
C ARG A 47 47.00 33.69 4.45
N SER A 48 47.72 33.97 5.54
CA SER A 48 47.32 34.83 6.65
C SER A 48 47.97 36.23 6.60
N ARG A 49 47.50 37.14 7.46
CA ARG A 49 48.30 38.27 7.99
C ARG A 49 48.11 38.38 9.52
N ARG A 50 48.95 39.20 10.17
CA ARG A 50 49.30 39.17 11.61
C ARG A 50 49.00 40.48 12.33
N SER A 51 49.02 40.43 13.67
CA SER A 51 49.60 41.39 14.67
C SER A 51 48.64 41.64 15.86
N GLN A 52 49.08 41.96 17.09
CA GLN A 52 50.45 42.14 17.63
C GLN A 52 50.57 41.69 19.12
N PHE A 53 51.77 41.81 19.69
CA PHE A 53 52.25 41.30 20.99
C PHE A 53 51.58 41.89 22.26
N TYR A 54 51.60 41.16 23.37
CA TYR A 54 52.55 41.39 24.51
C TYR A 54 52.70 40.16 25.42
N LYS A 55 53.72 40.15 26.29
CA LYS A 55 54.03 39.10 27.28
C LYS A 55 53.92 39.64 28.71
N THR A 56 53.39 38.81 29.62
CA THR A 56 53.90 38.63 30.99
C THR A 56 53.52 37.22 31.47
N SER A 57 54.22 36.71 32.47
CA SER A 57 54.07 35.34 32.96
C SER A 57 54.05 35.30 34.48
N GLU A 58 53.01 34.73 35.06
CA GLU A 58 53.02 34.14 36.40
C GLU A 58 51.91 33.08 36.47
N GLY A 59 52.09 32.07 37.33
CA GLY A 59 51.31 30.82 37.26
C GLY A 59 50.46 30.57 38.49
N LEU A 60 49.36 29.82 38.30
CA LEU A 60 48.57 29.21 39.37
C LEU A 60 47.95 27.90 38.86
N GLN A 61 47.70 26.97 39.79
CA GLN A 61 47.31 25.59 39.49
C GLN A 61 45.81 25.46 39.21
N PHE A 62 45.43 24.66 38.21
CA PHE A 62 44.03 24.24 37.99
C PHE A 62 43.76 22.89 38.68
N PRO A 63 42.95 22.83 39.76
CA PRO A 63 42.46 21.57 40.28
C PRO A 63 41.37 20.98 39.38
N ARG A 64 41.47 19.69 39.05
CA ARG A 64 40.39 18.97 38.35
C ARG A 64 39.19 18.76 39.27
N LYS A 65 38.05 19.40 38.98
CA LYS A 65 36.69 18.90 39.31
C LYS A 65 35.63 19.73 38.60
N SER A 66 34.96 19.14 37.61
CA SER A 66 33.76 19.68 36.97
C SER A 66 32.72 18.57 36.85
N SER A 67 31.83 18.50 37.85
CA SER A 67 30.63 17.68 37.78
C SER A 67 29.75 18.14 36.61
N PRO A 68 28.98 17.26 35.94
CA PRO A 68 27.93 17.71 35.06
C PRO A 68 26.90 18.51 35.87
N ILE A 69 26.65 19.76 35.49
CA ILE A 69 25.52 20.52 36.05
C ILE A 69 24.26 19.94 35.40
N GLN A 70 23.64 18.99 36.10
CA GLN A 70 22.39 18.37 35.69
C GLN A 70 21.27 19.38 35.90
N PHE A 71 20.83 20.03 34.81
CA PHE A 71 19.69 20.95 34.82
C PHE A 71 18.38 20.17 35.07
N TYR A 72 18.11 19.89 36.35
CA TYR A 72 16.78 19.58 36.83
C TYR A 72 15.91 20.84 36.68
N LEU A 73 15.21 20.95 35.54
CA LEU A 73 14.09 21.87 35.40
C LEU A 73 12.97 21.39 36.32
N PRO A 74 12.55 22.17 37.34
CA PRO A 74 11.33 21.88 38.07
C PRO A 74 10.16 22.21 37.14
N HIS A 75 9.20 21.29 36.96
CA HIS A 75 7.96 21.61 36.26
C HIS A 75 7.29 22.84 36.92
N PRO A 76 7.11 23.96 36.20
CA PRO A 76 6.32 25.07 36.70
C PRO A 76 4.86 24.63 36.70
N ARG A 77 4.31 24.27 37.87
CA ARG A 77 2.85 24.13 38.02
C ARG A 77 2.24 25.52 37.89
N LEU A 78 1.84 25.91 36.68
CA LEU A 78 1.12 27.15 36.42
C LEU A 78 -0.10 27.23 37.37
N PRO A 79 -0.27 28.32 38.14
CA PRO A 79 -1.33 28.44 39.14
C PRO A 79 -2.69 28.81 38.51
N TYR A 80 -3.03 28.19 37.38
CA TYR A 80 -4.33 28.29 36.74
C TYR A 80 -5.07 26.96 36.85
N SER A 81 -5.64 26.73 38.04
CA SER A 81 -6.68 25.73 38.27
C SER A 81 -8.02 26.17 37.65
N ALA A 82 -8.00 26.50 36.36
CA ALA A 82 -9.21 26.64 35.58
C ALA A 82 -9.73 25.23 35.28
N SER A 83 -10.97 24.95 35.66
CA SER A 83 -11.72 23.81 35.11
C SER A 83 -11.71 23.91 33.58
N MET A 84 -11.49 22.79 32.86
CA MET A 84 -11.50 22.79 31.39
C MET A 84 -12.74 23.53 30.88
N PRO A 85 -12.62 24.49 29.95
CA PRO A 85 -13.78 25.18 29.38
C PRO A 85 -14.69 24.17 28.67
N THR A 86 -15.74 23.72 29.36
CA THR A 86 -16.70 22.78 28.79
C THR A 86 -17.45 23.47 27.66
N THR A 87 -17.59 22.80 26.52
CA THR A 87 -18.43 23.27 25.40
C THR A 87 -19.80 23.69 25.96
N PRO A 88 -20.20 24.98 25.86
CA PRO A 88 -21.41 25.47 26.51
C PRO A 88 -22.66 24.77 25.97
N ASP A 89 -23.67 24.57 26.81
CA ASP A 89 -24.83 23.76 26.41
C ASP A 89 -25.66 24.40 25.28
N TRP A 90 -25.59 25.74 25.11
CA TRP A 90 -26.15 26.42 23.95
C TRP A 90 -25.44 26.05 22.64
N VAL A 91 -24.14 25.73 22.68
CA VAL A 91 -23.37 25.26 21.53
C VAL A 91 -23.72 23.79 21.23
N LYS A 92 -23.84 22.95 22.27
CA LYS A 92 -24.28 21.54 22.12
C LYS A 92 -25.71 21.42 21.57
N ALA A 93 -26.56 22.41 21.84
CA ALA A 93 -27.92 22.49 21.32
C ALA A 93 -28.01 22.91 19.84
N LEU A 94 -26.93 23.46 19.25
CA LEU A 94 -26.93 23.82 17.82
C LEU A 94 -27.09 22.57 16.96
N GLN A 95 -27.88 22.68 15.89
CA GLN A 95 -28.05 21.67 14.86
C GLN A 95 -27.58 22.22 13.51
N PRO A 96 -27.16 21.37 12.55
CA PRO A 96 -26.86 21.82 11.19
C PRO A 96 -28.08 22.49 10.53
N SER A 97 -27.82 23.41 9.59
CA SER A 97 -28.87 23.98 8.73
C SER A 97 -29.44 22.89 7.81
N GLY A 98 -30.77 22.79 7.72
CA GLY A 98 -31.45 21.73 6.97
C GLY A 98 -31.20 21.71 5.45
N PRO A 99 -31.44 20.56 4.78
CA PRO A 99 -31.82 19.27 5.35
C PRO A 99 -30.63 18.60 6.06
N GLN A 100 -30.93 17.76 7.03
CA GLN A 100 -29.92 17.11 7.87
C GLN A 100 -29.18 16.01 7.10
N GLY A 101 -27.94 15.72 7.50
CA GLY A 101 -27.17 14.63 6.88
C GLY A 101 -27.80 13.24 7.10
N THR A 102 -28.51 13.08 8.21
CA THR A 102 -29.38 11.93 8.52
C THR A 102 -30.50 11.77 7.50
N GLU A 103 -31.23 12.85 7.19
CA GLU A 103 -32.32 12.90 6.22
C GLU A 103 -31.79 12.61 4.80
N LEU A 104 -30.67 13.23 4.42
CA LEU A 104 -30.04 13.03 3.11
C LEU A 104 -29.60 11.57 2.91
N LEU A 105 -28.90 10.94 3.87
CA LEU A 105 -28.52 9.53 3.72
C LEU A 105 -29.73 8.58 3.79
N ALA A 106 -30.79 8.91 4.52
CA ALA A 106 -32.04 8.14 4.49
C ALA A 106 -32.71 8.21 3.10
N GLN A 107 -32.76 9.40 2.49
CA GLN A 107 -33.25 9.59 1.13
C GLN A 107 -32.40 8.82 0.10
N GLU A 108 -31.07 8.88 0.19
CA GLU A 108 -30.18 8.10 -0.69
C GLU A 108 -30.38 6.58 -0.54
N ARG A 109 -30.60 6.08 0.69
CA ARG A 109 -30.90 4.67 0.93
C ARG A 109 -32.28 4.24 0.42
N ALA A 110 -33.20 5.19 0.22
CA ALA A 110 -34.51 4.93 -0.39
C ALA A 110 -34.49 4.97 -1.93
N LYS A 111 -33.50 5.62 -2.57
CA LYS A 111 -33.35 5.71 -4.04
C LYS A 111 -32.95 4.40 -4.74
N SER A 112 -32.75 3.29 -4.01
CA SER A 112 -32.18 2.06 -4.56
C SER A 112 -32.68 0.79 -3.87
N ASN A 113 -33.11 -0.18 -4.68
CA ASN A 113 -33.60 -1.49 -4.22
C ASN A 113 -32.49 -2.48 -3.79
N LEU A 114 -31.22 -2.24 -4.17
CA LEU A 114 -30.05 -3.10 -3.89
C LEU A 114 -30.11 -3.79 -2.51
N ASN A 115 -30.08 -5.12 -2.49
CA ASN A 115 -30.07 -5.89 -1.25
C ASN A 115 -28.68 -5.86 -0.58
N VAL A 116 -28.52 -4.92 0.34
CA VAL A 116 -27.24 -4.64 1.04
C VAL A 116 -26.76 -5.85 1.85
N ASP A 117 -27.68 -6.58 2.48
CA ASP A 117 -27.35 -7.72 3.34
C ASP A 117 -27.00 -8.97 2.53
N GLN A 118 -27.71 -9.23 1.43
CA GLN A 118 -27.40 -10.31 0.49
C GLN A 118 -26.06 -10.08 -0.20
N LEU A 119 -25.77 -8.86 -0.67
CA LEU A 119 -24.48 -8.53 -1.28
C LEU A 119 -23.32 -8.60 -0.26
N ALA A 120 -23.52 -8.12 0.97
CA ALA A 120 -22.53 -8.27 2.04
C ALA A 120 -22.26 -9.75 2.38
N THR A 121 -23.31 -10.56 2.47
CA THR A 121 -23.24 -12.00 2.75
C THR A 121 -22.49 -12.73 1.64
N PHE A 122 -22.75 -12.41 0.38
CA PHE A 122 -22.03 -12.98 -0.76
C PHE A 122 -20.54 -12.61 -0.78
N MET A 123 -20.18 -11.36 -0.42
CA MET A 123 -18.79 -10.90 -0.38
C MET A 123 -17.98 -11.48 0.79
N PHE A 124 -18.57 -11.60 1.98
CA PHE A 124 -17.82 -11.89 3.22
C PHE A 124 -18.23 -13.17 3.97
N THR A 125 -19.28 -13.86 3.51
CA THR A 125 -20.04 -14.92 4.20
C THR A 125 -20.75 -14.45 5.47
N ASP A 126 -21.91 -15.04 5.76
CA ASP A 126 -22.66 -14.79 7.00
C ASP A 126 -21.85 -15.19 8.25
N GLU A 127 -21.09 -16.28 8.18
CA GLU A 127 -20.13 -16.65 9.22
C GLU A 127 -19.06 -15.57 9.42
N GLY A 128 -18.49 -15.03 8.33
CA GLY A 128 -17.49 -13.96 8.39
C GLY A 128 -18.04 -12.68 8.98
N LEU A 129 -19.26 -12.28 8.60
CA LEU A 129 -19.94 -11.11 9.17
C LEU A 129 -20.21 -11.29 10.67
N ARG A 130 -20.83 -12.41 11.10
CA ARG A 130 -21.11 -12.70 12.51
C ARG A 130 -19.83 -12.88 13.36
N ARG A 131 -18.75 -13.38 12.76
CA ARG A 131 -17.41 -13.42 13.38
C ARG A 131 -16.86 -12.02 13.61
N ASN A 132 -16.90 -11.16 12.60
CA ASN A 132 -16.40 -9.79 12.68
C ASN A 132 -17.18 -8.97 13.73
N GLU A 133 -18.52 -9.07 13.74
CA GLU A 133 -19.37 -8.38 14.71
C GLU A 133 -19.06 -8.81 16.16
N ARG A 134 -19.01 -10.13 16.43
CA ARG A 134 -18.69 -10.66 17.77
C ARG A 134 -17.33 -10.14 18.27
N ILE A 135 -16.31 -10.14 17.42
CA ILE A 135 -14.96 -9.67 17.79
C ILE A 135 -14.95 -8.16 17.99
N LEU A 136 -15.60 -7.39 17.10
CA LEU A 136 -15.70 -5.94 17.21
C LEU A 136 -16.41 -5.52 18.51
N ASN A 137 -17.46 -6.25 18.92
CA ASN A 137 -18.15 -6.00 20.17
C ASN A 137 -17.29 -6.33 21.41
N ILE A 138 -16.35 -7.26 21.33
CA ILE A 138 -15.34 -7.46 22.39
C ILE A 138 -14.37 -6.26 22.43
N LEU A 139 -13.81 -5.87 21.27
CA LEU A 139 -12.84 -4.77 21.17
C LEU A 139 -13.41 -3.41 21.60
N LYS A 140 -14.66 -3.10 21.25
CA LYS A 140 -15.35 -1.85 21.62
C LYS A 140 -15.59 -1.69 23.12
N ASN A 141 -15.74 -2.79 23.85
CA ASN A 141 -16.05 -2.77 25.29
C ASN A 141 -14.78 -2.82 26.18
N ASP A 142 -13.59 -2.93 25.59
CA ASP A 142 -12.32 -2.98 26.31
C ASP A 142 -11.57 -1.63 26.20
N PRO A 143 -11.37 -0.89 27.30
CA PRO A 143 -10.82 0.47 27.28
C PRO A 143 -9.43 0.62 26.63
N VAL A 144 -8.64 -0.45 26.50
CA VAL A 144 -7.30 -0.38 25.89
C VAL A 144 -7.39 0.00 24.39
N PHE A 145 -8.49 -0.33 23.73
CA PHE A 145 -8.73 -0.02 22.32
C PHE A 145 -9.42 1.33 22.08
N ASP A 146 -9.68 2.15 23.11
CA ASP A 146 -10.24 3.49 22.91
C ASP A 146 -9.40 4.31 21.91
N LYS A 147 -10.07 4.93 20.95
CA LYS A 147 -9.47 5.64 19.82
C LYS A 147 -9.46 7.17 19.98
N THR A 148 -10.17 7.76 20.96
CA THR A 148 -10.32 9.23 21.06
C THR A 148 -8.98 9.97 21.00
N GLN A 149 -7.96 9.45 21.69
CA GLN A 149 -6.64 10.06 21.79
C GLN A 149 -5.66 9.69 20.65
N ASN A 150 -6.08 8.94 19.62
CA ASN A 150 -5.21 8.53 18.51
C ASN A 150 -4.60 9.72 17.74
N TYR A 151 -5.35 10.83 17.62
CA TYR A 151 -4.95 12.00 16.84
C TYR A 151 -4.07 12.99 17.62
N PHE A 152 -4.06 12.91 18.94
CA PHE A 152 -3.40 13.89 19.82
C PHE A 152 -2.12 13.37 20.47
N ARG A 153 -1.89 12.05 20.47
CA ARG A 153 -0.68 11.42 21.02
C ARG A 153 0.55 11.70 20.14
N GLY A 154 1.61 12.22 20.77
CA GLY A 154 2.96 12.19 20.21
C GLY A 154 3.47 10.75 19.98
N ARG A 155 4.53 10.59 19.16
CA ARG A 155 4.98 9.29 18.66
C ARG A 155 5.24 8.25 19.76
N GLU A 156 5.87 8.65 20.85
CA GLU A 156 6.24 7.75 21.96
C GLU A 156 4.99 7.18 22.63
N ALA A 157 4.10 8.05 23.13
CA ALA A 157 2.81 7.66 23.71
C ALA A 157 1.91 6.87 22.72
N ARG A 158 2.03 7.10 21.40
CA ARG A 158 1.31 6.31 20.39
C ARG A 158 1.88 4.90 20.22
N ILE A 159 3.21 4.72 20.29
CA ILE A 159 3.85 3.40 20.30
C ILE A 159 3.52 2.65 21.60
N GLU A 160 3.52 3.31 22.75
CA GLU A 160 3.12 2.72 24.03
C GLU A 160 1.66 2.24 24.00
N ALA A 161 0.74 3.05 23.48
CA ALA A 161 -0.66 2.67 23.30
C ALA A 161 -0.81 1.48 22.33
N ALA A 162 -0.09 1.48 21.20
CA ALA A 162 -0.12 0.37 20.25
C ALA A 162 0.48 -0.93 20.82
N LEU A 163 1.50 -0.83 21.68
CA LEU A 163 2.06 -1.96 22.44
C LEU A 163 1.06 -2.49 23.47
N ALA A 164 0.36 -1.61 24.18
CA ALA A 164 -0.69 -1.99 25.13
C ALA A 164 -1.86 -2.71 24.43
N ARG A 165 -2.34 -2.17 23.29
CA ARG A 165 -3.35 -2.81 22.42
C ARG A 165 -2.89 -4.19 21.94
N GLY A 166 -1.66 -4.31 21.45
CA GLY A 166 -1.08 -5.58 21.01
C GLY A 166 -1.00 -6.63 22.14
N LYS A 167 -0.58 -6.22 23.35
CA LYS A 167 -0.58 -7.09 24.54
C LYS A 167 -1.99 -7.52 24.93
N ARG A 168 -2.96 -6.59 24.97
CA ARG A 168 -4.35 -6.89 25.31
C ARG A 168 -5.01 -7.82 24.29
N LEU A 169 -4.68 -7.66 23.01
CA LEU A 169 -5.17 -8.54 21.94
C LEU A 169 -4.67 -9.99 22.09
N PHE A 170 -3.43 -10.20 22.54
CA PHE A 170 -2.93 -11.54 22.88
C PHE A 170 -3.60 -12.12 24.14
N GLN A 171 -3.90 -11.30 25.14
CA GLN A 171 -4.67 -11.73 26.32
C GLN A 171 -6.10 -12.15 25.93
N LEU A 172 -6.81 -11.33 25.16
CA LEU A 172 -8.14 -11.64 24.62
C LEU A 172 -8.14 -12.92 23.77
N ASN A 173 -7.08 -13.17 22.99
CA ASN A 173 -6.90 -14.44 22.26
C ASN A 173 -6.87 -15.65 23.21
N LYS A 174 -6.10 -15.58 24.31
CA LYS A 174 -6.05 -16.66 25.32
C LYS A 174 -7.36 -16.78 26.13
N GLU A 175 -8.02 -15.66 26.43
CA GLU A 175 -9.30 -15.60 27.16
C GLU A 175 -10.45 -16.22 26.33
N HIS A 176 -10.61 -15.81 25.08
CA HIS A 176 -11.68 -16.27 24.19
C HIS A 176 -11.33 -17.53 23.37
N LYS A 177 -10.08 -17.98 23.40
CA LYS A 177 -9.53 -19.11 22.64
C LYS A 177 -9.75 -18.95 21.12
N TRP A 178 -9.44 -17.77 20.60
CA TRP A 178 -9.60 -17.46 19.18
C TRP A 178 -8.74 -18.36 18.30
N SER A 179 -9.32 -18.77 17.16
CA SER A 179 -8.56 -19.33 16.05
C SER A 179 -7.59 -18.29 15.45
N GLN A 180 -6.62 -18.75 14.64
CA GLN A 180 -5.67 -17.86 13.95
C GLN A 180 -6.40 -16.83 13.08
N ASP A 181 -7.47 -17.23 12.39
CA ASP A 181 -8.32 -16.35 11.58
C ASP A 181 -9.05 -15.30 12.42
N GLU A 182 -9.63 -15.69 13.56
CA GLU A 182 -10.26 -14.75 14.50
C GLU A 182 -9.25 -13.75 15.07
N TYR A 183 -8.04 -14.20 15.42
CA TYR A 183 -6.97 -13.31 15.89
C TYR A 183 -6.50 -12.34 14.79
N MET A 184 -6.44 -12.78 13.53
CA MET A 184 -6.13 -11.90 12.39
C MET A 184 -7.26 -10.89 12.14
N VAL A 185 -8.52 -11.32 12.15
CA VAL A 185 -9.69 -10.43 12.10
C VAL A 185 -9.65 -9.39 13.23
N ALA A 186 -9.26 -9.79 14.45
CA ALA A 186 -9.14 -8.86 15.56
C ALA A 186 -8.02 -7.82 15.36
N ASN A 187 -6.89 -8.20 14.73
CA ASN A 187 -5.84 -7.26 14.32
C ASN A 187 -6.30 -6.30 13.19
N ASP A 188 -7.11 -6.76 12.25
CA ASP A 188 -7.65 -5.90 11.17
C ASP A 188 -8.72 -4.93 11.70
N LEU A 189 -9.55 -5.35 12.66
CA LEU A 189 -10.64 -4.55 13.24
C LEU A 189 -10.16 -3.40 14.12
N ILE A 190 -9.06 -3.57 14.89
CA ILE A 190 -8.48 -2.44 15.65
C ILE A 190 -8.02 -1.29 14.75
N ALA A 191 -7.82 -1.54 13.46
CA ALA A 191 -7.50 -0.53 12.44
C ALA A 191 -6.18 0.23 12.68
N GLU A 192 -5.23 -0.37 13.38
CA GLU A 192 -3.91 0.20 13.66
C GLU A 192 -2.85 -0.92 13.76
N ALA A 193 -1.67 -0.71 13.18
CA ALA A 193 -0.58 -1.69 13.27
C ALA A 193 0.03 -1.70 14.68
N THR A 194 0.17 -2.88 15.29
CA THR A 194 0.82 -3.04 16.61
C THR A 194 2.30 -3.45 16.47
N PRO A 195 3.15 -3.19 17.47
CA PRO A 195 4.54 -3.69 17.51
C PRO A 195 4.72 -5.22 17.42
N TYR A 196 3.65 -6.02 17.43
CA TYR A 196 3.69 -7.48 17.21
C TYR A 196 3.37 -7.90 15.77
N GLY A 197 3.06 -6.96 14.87
CA GLY A 197 2.64 -7.27 13.49
C GLY A 197 3.65 -8.11 12.70
N MET A 198 4.95 -7.82 12.79
CA MET A 198 5.98 -8.62 12.09
C MET A 198 6.28 -9.95 12.77
N HIS A 199 6.04 -10.06 14.08
CA HIS A 199 6.12 -11.34 14.78
C HIS A 199 5.06 -12.31 14.24
N ALA A 200 3.79 -11.88 14.22
CA ALA A 200 2.69 -12.70 13.72
C ALA A 200 2.76 -12.94 12.20
N GLY A 201 2.93 -11.88 11.41
CA GLY A 201 2.82 -11.94 9.96
C GLY A 201 4.02 -12.54 9.22
N MET A 202 5.25 -12.42 9.75
CA MET A 202 6.47 -12.83 9.06
C MET A 202 7.36 -13.77 9.87
N PHE A 203 7.60 -13.51 11.17
CA PHE A 203 8.49 -14.34 11.98
C PHE A 203 7.93 -15.75 12.21
N LEU A 204 6.70 -15.86 12.74
CA LEU A 204 6.03 -17.15 12.94
C LEU A 204 5.84 -17.92 11.63
N VAL A 205 5.51 -17.22 10.54
CA VAL A 205 5.36 -17.82 9.20
C VAL A 205 6.70 -18.35 8.68
N THR A 206 7.79 -17.58 8.82
CA THR A 206 9.12 -18.00 8.37
C THR A 206 9.65 -19.18 9.19
N LEU A 207 9.46 -19.17 10.51
CA LEU A 207 9.83 -20.30 11.37
C LEU A 207 9.06 -21.58 10.97
N ARG A 208 7.73 -21.48 10.81
CA ARG A 208 6.87 -22.61 10.43
C ARG A 208 7.19 -23.18 9.04
N GLU A 209 7.47 -22.31 8.08
CA GLU A 209 7.66 -22.73 6.69
C GLU A 209 9.11 -23.04 6.30
N GLN A 210 10.11 -22.62 7.08
CA GLN A 210 11.52 -22.82 6.74
C GLN A 210 12.31 -23.57 7.83
N GLY A 211 11.73 -23.79 9.02
CA GLY A 211 12.33 -24.55 10.10
C GLY A 211 12.22 -26.08 9.96
N THR A 212 13.17 -26.79 10.58
CA THR A 212 13.07 -28.23 10.85
C THR A 212 12.23 -28.49 12.11
N PRO A 213 11.78 -29.75 12.38
CA PRO A 213 11.08 -30.08 13.62
C PRO A 213 11.86 -29.80 14.92
N GLU A 214 13.20 -29.78 14.87
CA GLU A 214 14.06 -29.35 15.98
C GLU A 214 13.97 -27.83 16.18
N GLN A 215 14.08 -27.07 15.09
CA GLN A 215 13.97 -25.60 15.09
C GLN A 215 12.57 -25.13 15.47
N HIS A 216 11.53 -25.94 15.22
CA HIS A 216 10.19 -25.66 15.71
C HIS A 216 10.13 -25.70 17.24
N LYS A 217 10.73 -26.71 17.89
CA LYS A 217 10.82 -26.78 19.35
C LYS A 217 11.67 -25.66 19.95
N LEU A 218 12.78 -25.33 19.29
CA LEU A 218 13.72 -24.31 19.79
C LEU A 218 13.20 -22.88 19.63
N PHE A 219 12.46 -22.58 18.57
CA PHE A 219 12.05 -21.21 18.22
C PHE A 219 10.55 -21.02 18.01
N LEU A 220 9.86 -21.92 17.29
CA LEU A 220 8.45 -21.72 16.93
C LEU A 220 7.51 -21.92 18.13
N GLU A 221 7.72 -22.96 18.93
CA GLU A 221 6.89 -23.27 20.11
C GLU A 221 6.98 -22.14 21.17
N PRO A 222 8.16 -21.65 21.59
CA PRO A 222 8.27 -20.47 22.47
C PRO A 222 7.74 -19.18 21.82
N ALA A 223 7.82 -19.03 20.50
CA ALA A 223 7.31 -17.85 19.81
C ALA A 223 5.77 -17.84 19.74
N LEU A 224 5.11 -18.98 19.55
CA LEU A 224 3.64 -19.08 19.56
C LEU A 224 3.02 -18.66 20.90
N ASP A 225 3.73 -18.88 22.00
CA ASP A 225 3.36 -18.41 23.34
C ASP A 225 3.98 -17.04 23.72
N TYR A 226 4.52 -16.31 22.75
CA TYR A 226 5.11 -14.96 22.91
C TYR A 226 6.29 -14.89 23.92
N GLN A 227 6.85 -16.04 24.30
CA GLN A 227 8.09 -16.12 25.08
C GLN A 227 9.28 -15.62 24.24
N ILE A 228 9.23 -15.83 22.92
CA ILE A 228 10.11 -15.19 21.94
C ILE A 228 9.29 -14.21 21.09
N ILE A 229 9.56 -12.91 21.24
CA ILE A 229 9.07 -11.88 20.33
C ILE A 229 10.09 -11.69 19.20
N GLY A 230 9.65 -11.68 17.94
CA GLY A 230 10.51 -11.83 16.77
C GLY A 230 10.20 -10.90 15.60
N CYS A 231 11.17 -10.70 14.72
CA CYS A 231 11.06 -9.85 13.52
C CYS A 231 11.76 -10.48 12.31
N TYR A 232 11.49 -9.97 11.10
CA TYR A 232 12.07 -10.48 9.84
C TYR A 232 13.08 -9.49 9.24
N ALA A 233 14.35 -9.67 9.58
CA ALA A 233 15.45 -8.76 9.30
C ALA A 233 16.12 -9.06 7.93
N GLN A 234 15.38 -8.81 6.84
CA GLN A 234 15.90 -8.95 5.48
C GLN A 234 16.57 -7.67 4.97
N THR A 235 15.78 -6.61 4.77
CA THR A 235 16.16 -5.36 4.12
C THR A 235 17.34 -4.67 4.80
N GLU A 236 18.22 -4.10 3.98
CA GLU A 236 19.40 -3.33 4.40
C GLU A 236 19.33 -1.88 3.92
N LEU A 237 20.15 -1.03 4.53
CA LEU A 237 20.30 0.38 4.17
C LEU A 237 20.77 0.56 2.71
N GLY A 238 21.62 -0.34 2.21
CA GLY A 238 22.00 -0.41 0.79
C GLY A 238 21.07 -1.24 -0.10
N HIS A 239 20.34 -2.23 0.47
CA HIS A 239 19.70 -3.31 -0.31
C HIS A 239 18.26 -3.63 0.14
N GLY A 240 17.31 -3.12 -0.65
CA GLY A 240 15.88 -3.49 -0.60
C GLY A 240 15.52 -4.54 -1.66
N SER A 241 15.07 -4.10 -2.84
CA SER A 241 14.53 -4.98 -3.89
C SER A 241 15.51 -6.01 -4.43
N ASN A 242 16.82 -5.73 -4.40
CA ASN A 242 17.87 -6.67 -4.80
C ASN A 242 18.35 -7.51 -3.60
N VAL A 243 17.52 -8.45 -3.15
CA VAL A 243 17.82 -9.37 -2.04
C VAL A 243 19.05 -10.25 -2.30
N ARG A 244 19.40 -10.54 -3.57
CA ARG A 244 20.65 -11.24 -3.90
C ARG A 244 21.90 -10.43 -3.56
N GLY A 245 21.78 -9.10 -3.48
CA GLY A 245 22.88 -8.16 -3.23
C GLY A 245 23.15 -7.84 -1.75
N LEU A 246 22.40 -8.41 -0.80
CA LEU A 246 22.60 -8.14 0.64
C LEU A 246 24.06 -8.29 1.07
N GLU A 247 24.52 -7.44 1.97
CA GLU A 247 25.90 -7.32 2.41
C GLU A 247 26.16 -8.03 3.76
N THR A 248 25.16 -8.22 4.62
CA THR A 248 25.31 -8.97 5.88
C THR A 248 25.76 -10.40 5.57
N THR A 249 26.86 -10.86 6.18
CA THR A 249 27.39 -12.22 6.00
C THR A 249 27.06 -13.12 7.17
N ALA A 250 26.97 -14.44 6.92
CA ALA A 250 26.94 -15.49 7.91
C ALA A 250 27.99 -16.56 7.53
N THR A 251 29.15 -16.51 8.16
CA THR A 251 30.30 -17.37 7.83
C THR A 251 30.33 -18.61 8.70
N TRP A 252 30.40 -19.80 8.10
CA TRP A 252 30.48 -21.07 8.82
C TRP A 252 31.87 -21.29 9.45
N ASP A 253 31.89 -21.60 10.74
CA ASP A 253 33.06 -22.01 11.50
C ASP A 253 32.96 -23.52 11.81
N PRO A 254 33.73 -24.38 11.11
CA PRO A 254 33.68 -25.82 11.33
C PRO A 254 34.39 -26.26 12.63
N SER A 255 35.11 -25.36 13.33
CA SER A 255 35.88 -25.72 14.53
C SER A 255 35.00 -25.82 15.78
N ASP A 256 34.03 -24.91 15.93
CA ASP A 256 33.04 -24.90 17.02
C ASP A 256 31.59 -25.10 16.55
N LYS A 257 31.38 -25.29 15.23
CA LYS A 257 30.09 -25.54 14.59
C LYS A 257 29.10 -24.38 14.73
N THR A 258 29.60 -23.16 14.56
CA THR A 258 28.82 -21.91 14.62
C THR A 258 28.76 -21.20 13.26
N PHE A 259 27.80 -20.28 13.13
CA PHE A 259 27.82 -19.23 12.12
C PHE A 259 28.20 -17.90 12.75
N VAL A 260 29.20 -17.21 12.19
CA VAL A 260 29.59 -15.85 12.56
C VAL A 260 28.81 -14.86 11.69
N LEU A 261 27.86 -14.13 12.28
CA LEU A 261 27.14 -13.07 11.59
C LEU A 261 27.82 -11.71 11.73
N HIS A 262 27.98 -11.00 10.61
CA HIS A 262 28.67 -9.72 10.57
C HIS A 262 28.05 -8.78 9.53
N SER A 263 27.93 -7.49 9.88
CA SER A 263 27.58 -6.40 8.97
C SER A 263 28.87 -5.68 8.54
N PRO A 264 29.48 -6.01 7.39
CA PRO A 264 30.83 -5.54 7.02
C PRO A 264 30.91 -4.03 6.77
N HIS A 265 29.78 -3.40 6.42
CA HIS A 265 29.68 -2.01 6.02
C HIS A 265 28.45 -1.36 6.67
N LEU A 266 28.40 -0.02 6.74
CA LEU A 266 27.22 0.69 7.24
C LEU A 266 25.98 0.44 6.38
N THR A 267 26.17 0.28 5.07
CA THR A 267 25.15 -0.11 4.08
C THR A 267 24.55 -1.49 4.36
N ALA A 268 25.33 -2.39 4.96
CA ALA A 268 24.90 -3.70 5.46
C ALA A 268 24.06 -3.65 6.76
N SER A 269 23.79 -2.46 7.33
CA SER A 269 22.84 -2.33 8.43
C SER A 269 21.46 -2.78 7.96
N LYS A 270 20.84 -3.73 8.67
CA LYS A 270 19.42 -4.02 8.48
C LYS A 270 18.62 -2.76 8.76
N TRP A 271 17.56 -2.51 7.99
CA TRP A 271 16.79 -1.26 8.03
C TRP A 271 15.32 -1.49 7.64
N TRP A 272 14.42 -0.61 8.08
CA TRP A 272 12.95 -0.72 7.94
C TRP A 272 12.28 -1.89 8.71
N ILE A 273 13.01 -2.65 9.52
CA ILE A 273 12.50 -3.92 10.07
C ILE A 273 11.46 -3.67 11.17
N GLY A 274 10.17 -3.87 10.87
CA GLY A 274 9.11 -3.75 11.88
C GLY A 274 9.31 -4.72 13.05
N SER A 275 8.83 -4.35 14.24
CA SER A 275 9.05 -5.03 15.53
C SER A 275 10.49 -5.05 16.04
N LEU A 276 11.50 -4.58 15.29
CA LEU A 276 12.92 -4.67 15.73
C LEU A 276 13.34 -3.57 16.70
N GLY A 277 12.86 -2.34 16.47
CA GLY A 277 13.42 -1.13 17.08
C GLY A 277 13.36 -1.13 18.61
N LYS A 278 12.28 -1.69 19.17
CA LYS A 278 12.04 -1.83 20.61
C LYS A 278 11.40 -3.16 21.01
N ALA A 279 10.60 -3.84 20.19
CA ALA A 279 9.75 -4.95 20.66
C ALA A 279 10.42 -6.34 20.63
N ALA A 280 11.16 -6.68 19.58
CA ALA A 280 11.64 -8.04 19.35
C ALA A 280 12.91 -8.38 20.14
N THR A 281 12.91 -9.58 20.72
CA THR A 281 14.06 -10.22 21.37
C THR A 281 14.93 -11.00 20.39
N HIS A 282 14.35 -11.44 19.27
CA HIS A 282 15.00 -12.25 18.23
C HIS A 282 14.69 -11.71 16.83
N ALA A 283 15.51 -12.08 15.84
CA ALA A 283 15.27 -11.79 14.43
C ALA A 283 15.54 -13.03 13.58
N VAL A 284 14.77 -13.23 12.50
CA VAL A 284 15.27 -14.00 11.35
C VAL A 284 16.05 -13.03 10.48
N VAL A 285 17.37 -13.11 10.52
CA VAL A 285 18.30 -12.30 9.73
C VAL A 285 18.56 -13.01 8.40
N MET A 286 18.30 -12.34 7.27
CA MET A 286 18.75 -12.84 5.97
C MET A 286 20.20 -12.41 5.73
N ALA A 287 21.11 -13.36 5.58
CA ALA A 287 22.55 -13.10 5.43
C ALA A 287 23.18 -13.98 4.35
N GLN A 288 24.21 -13.47 3.67
CA GLN A 288 25.02 -14.20 2.70
C GLN A 288 25.76 -15.34 3.39
N LEU A 289 25.36 -16.59 3.12
CA LEU A 289 26.01 -17.78 3.66
C LEU A 289 27.40 -17.95 3.04
N VAL A 290 28.45 -17.91 3.84
CA VAL A 290 29.84 -18.09 3.39
C VAL A 290 30.39 -19.42 3.91
N LEU A 291 30.77 -20.30 2.98
CA LEU A 291 31.38 -21.60 3.24
C LEU A 291 32.76 -21.66 2.58
N ASN A 292 33.81 -21.95 3.36
CA ASN A 292 35.20 -22.05 2.87
C ASN A 292 35.62 -20.85 1.98
N GLY A 293 35.24 -19.63 2.40
CA GLY A 293 35.49 -18.38 1.66
C GLY A 293 34.58 -18.13 0.45
N LYS A 294 33.72 -19.08 0.06
CA LYS A 294 32.76 -18.93 -1.04
C LYS A 294 31.39 -18.49 -0.53
N ASN A 295 30.86 -17.39 -1.06
CA ASN A 295 29.46 -17.02 -0.87
C ASN A 295 28.52 -17.97 -1.64
N ILE A 296 27.48 -18.47 -0.97
CA ILE A 296 26.45 -19.38 -1.48
C ILE A 296 25.13 -18.62 -1.79
N GLY A 297 24.94 -17.43 -1.24
CA GLY A 297 23.74 -16.59 -1.40
C GLY A 297 23.02 -16.30 -0.07
N PRO A 298 21.96 -15.46 -0.08
CA PRO A 298 21.23 -15.07 1.11
C PRO A 298 20.41 -16.24 1.70
N HIS A 299 20.58 -16.49 3.01
CA HIS A 299 19.89 -17.53 3.78
C HIS A 299 19.35 -16.98 5.11
N PRO A 300 18.30 -17.58 5.68
CA PRO A 300 17.71 -17.20 6.97
C PRO A 300 18.46 -17.78 8.19
N PHE A 301 18.76 -16.93 9.17
CA PHE A 301 19.34 -17.32 10.46
C PHE A 301 18.53 -16.72 11.61
N VAL A 302 18.17 -17.51 12.62
CA VAL A 302 17.56 -17.00 13.86
C VAL A 302 18.67 -16.43 14.74
N VAL A 303 18.57 -15.15 15.09
CA VAL A 303 19.59 -14.44 15.87
C VAL A 303 18.93 -13.84 17.11
N PRO A 304 19.39 -14.18 18.33
CA PRO A 304 19.05 -13.43 19.54
C PRO A 304 19.59 -12.00 19.45
N ILE A 305 18.73 -11.01 19.71
CA ILE A 305 19.02 -9.57 19.60
C ILE A 305 19.10 -8.91 20.97
N ARG A 306 18.28 -9.36 21.93
CA ARG A 306 18.18 -8.80 23.29
C ARG A 306 18.25 -9.90 24.34
N ASP A 307 18.73 -9.56 25.53
CA ASP A 307 18.64 -10.45 26.69
C ASP A 307 17.17 -10.62 27.12
N MET A 308 16.79 -11.86 27.47
CA MET A 308 15.41 -12.26 27.76
C MET A 308 14.87 -11.77 29.12
N LYS A 309 15.70 -11.14 29.96
CA LYS A 309 15.30 -10.66 31.29
C LYS A 309 15.34 -9.14 31.40
N THR A 310 16.36 -8.51 30.84
CA THR A 310 16.62 -7.06 30.88
C THR A 310 16.13 -6.35 29.62
N HIS A 311 15.95 -7.07 28.51
CA HIS A 311 15.58 -6.53 27.19
C HIS A 311 16.63 -5.57 26.56
N GLU A 312 17.81 -5.48 27.17
CA GLU A 312 18.95 -4.75 26.62
C GLU A 312 19.56 -5.52 25.42
N PRO A 313 20.17 -4.81 24.44
CA PRO A 313 20.88 -5.44 23.33
C PRO A 313 22.00 -6.38 23.81
N LEU A 314 22.13 -7.53 23.15
CA LEU A 314 23.20 -8.48 23.46
C LEU A 314 24.59 -7.94 23.04
N PRO A 315 25.69 -8.45 23.61
CA PRO A 315 27.04 -8.07 23.19
C PRO A 315 27.24 -8.19 21.68
N ASN A 316 27.89 -7.19 21.08
CA ASN A 316 28.08 -7.05 19.63
C ASN A 316 26.80 -6.90 18.76
N VAL A 317 25.63 -6.68 19.37
CA VAL A 317 24.39 -6.30 18.70
C VAL A 317 24.15 -4.80 18.89
N HIS A 318 24.05 -4.04 17.80
CA HIS A 318 23.64 -2.63 17.84
C HIS A 318 22.29 -2.46 17.13
N VAL A 319 21.26 -2.11 17.89
CA VAL A 319 19.85 -2.12 17.45
C VAL A 319 19.10 -0.91 17.99
N GLY A 320 18.21 -0.33 17.19
CA GLY A 320 17.37 0.80 17.59
C GLY A 320 16.24 1.07 16.60
N ASP A 321 15.40 2.05 16.90
CA ASP A 321 14.30 2.52 16.06
C ASP A 321 14.79 3.57 15.04
N ILE A 322 14.25 3.55 13.81
CA ILE A 322 14.69 4.45 12.72
C ILE A 322 14.08 5.85 12.76
N GLY A 323 13.20 6.14 13.73
CA GLY A 323 12.55 7.45 13.89
C GLY A 323 11.19 7.62 13.19
N PRO A 324 10.71 8.86 13.06
CA PRO A 324 9.41 9.19 12.47
C PRO A 324 9.27 8.76 11.01
N LYS A 325 8.03 8.46 10.60
CA LYS A 325 7.66 8.02 9.26
C LYS A 325 6.47 8.83 8.74
N PHE A 326 6.17 8.75 7.43
CA PHE A 326 4.99 9.39 6.84
C PHE A 326 3.68 8.88 7.47
N GLY A 327 3.55 7.56 7.57
CA GLY A 327 2.56 6.86 8.39
C GLY A 327 3.20 5.65 9.08
N PHE A 328 2.38 4.71 9.54
CA PHE A 328 2.80 3.48 10.23
C PHE A 328 3.59 3.77 11.54
N ASN A 329 3.36 4.94 12.15
CA ASN A 329 4.14 5.46 13.29
C ASN A 329 3.93 4.70 14.61
N THR A 330 3.03 3.73 14.64
CA THR A 330 2.78 2.80 15.76
C THR A 330 3.68 1.57 15.73
N MET A 331 4.33 1.30 14.60
CA MET A 331 5.34 0.26 14.43
C MET A 331 6.74 0.81 14.73
N ASP A 332 7.50 0.08 15.54
CA ASP A 332 8.91 0.31 15.86
C ASP A 332 9.84 -0.27 14.78
N ASN A 333 9.74 0.27 13.55
CA ASN A 333 10.66 -0.09 12.47
C ASN A 333 12.11 0.21 12.90
N GLY A 334 12.95 -0.81 12.94
CA GLY A 334 14.30 -0.72 13.48
C GLY A 334 15.41 -0.87 12.46
N PHE A 335 16.61 -0.51 12.93
CA PHE A 335 17.89 -0.83 12.33
C PHE A 335 18.63 -1.88 13.16
N LEU A 336 19.55 -2.63 12.54
CA LEU A 336 20.45 -3.56 13.23
C LEU A 336 21.81 -3.67 12.52
N LEU A 337 22.89 -3.64 13.31
CA LEU A 337 24.25 -4.00 12.94
C LEU A 337 24.75 -5.15 13.83
N LEU A 338 25.46 -6.11 13.24
CA LEU A 338 26.02 -7.28 13.93
C LEU A 338 27.56 -7.26 13.84
N ASN A 339 28.26 -7.34 14.97
CA ASN A 339 29.73 -7.39 15.01
C ASN A 339 30.26 -8.78 15.37
N ASN A 340 30.31 -9.71 14.41
CA ASN A 340 30.85 -11.06 14.60
C ASN A 340 30.07 -11.87 15.67
N VAL A 341 28.74 -11.77 15.62
CA VAL A 341 27.82 -12.47 16.54
C VAL A 341 27.79 -13.95 16.15
N LYS A 342 28.30 -14.84 17.03
CA LYS A 342 28.25 -16.30 16.83
C LYS A 342 26.87 -16.85 17.22
N VAL A 343 26.32 -17.71 16.37
CA VAL A 343 25.14 -18.53 16.65
C VAL A 343 25.42 -20.02 16.36
N PRO A 344 24.88 -20.99 17.12
CA PRO A 344 25.00 -22.41 16.81
C PRO A 344 24.48 -22.80 15.41
N HIS A 345 24.99 -23.90 14.86
CA HIS A 345 24.58 -24.48 13.58
C HIS A 345 23.06 -24.53 13.34
N ASN A 346 22.28 -24.99 14.34
CA ASN A 346 20.83 -25.15 14.23
C ASN A 346 20.04 -23.81 14.22
N HIS A 347 20.70 -22.65 14.22
CA HIS A 347 20.06 -21.35 13.99
C HIS A 347 19.81 -21.05 12.50
N MET A 348 20.50 -21.69 11.55
CA MET A 348 20.22 -21.57 10.12
C MET A 348 18.95 -22.35 9.77
N LEU A 349 17.85 -21.71 9.32
CA LEU A 349 16.58 -22.42 9.08
C LEU A 349 16.71 -23.41 7.92
N ALA A 350 16.56 -24.71 8.22
CA ALA A 350 17.16 -25.78 7.41
C ALA A 350 16.17 -26.74 6.73
N ARG A 351 14.86 -26.42 6.65
CA ARG A 351 13.84 -27.27 5.99
C ARG A 351 14.14 -27.52 4.51
N PHE A 352 14.79 -26.55 3.84
CA PHE A 352 15.06 -26.59 2.41
C PHE A 352 16.56 -26.72 2.11
N SER A 353 17.38 -25.83 2.66
CA SER A 353 18.82 -25.79 2.45
C SER A 353 19.57 -25.99 3.76
N SER A 354 20.64 -26.78 3.76
CA SER A 354 21.38 -27.11 4.98
C SER A 354 22.88 -27.17 4.74
N VAL A 355 23.64 -27.05 5.82
CA VAL A 355 25.08 -27.33 5.88
C VAL A 355 25.27 -28.57 6.76
N ASP A 356 26.06 -29.54 6.32
CA ASP A 356 26.46 -30.68 7.15
C ASP A 356 27.44 -30.21 8.25
N PRO A 357 27.11 -30.34 9.55
CA PRO A 357 27.94 -29.82 10.64
C PRO A 357 29.23 -30.62 10.91
N ASN A 358 29.47 -31.70 10.15
CA ASN A 358 30.67 -32.54 10.23
C ASN A 358 31.50 -32.49 8.94
N THR A 359 30.86 -32.45 7.77
CA THR A 359 31.56 -32.41 6.46
C THR A 359 31.59 -31.03 5.80
N SER A 360 30.90 -30.03 6.37
CA SER A 360 30.73 -28.66 5.83
C SER A 360 30.14 -28.61 4.42
N LYS A 361 29.50 -29.69 3.96
CA LYS A 361 28.85 -29.76 2.64
C LYS A 361 27.49 -29.07 2.68
N TYR A 362 27.23 -28.23 1.67
CA TYR A 362 25.92 -27.61 1.46
C TYR A 362 24.98 -28.54 0.69
N SER A 363 23.70 -28.54 1.07
CA SER A 363 22.61 -29.23 0.36
C SER A 363 21.40 -28.31 0.19
N ARG A 364 20.55 -28.61 -0.80
CA ARG A 364 19.33 -27.84 -1.16
C ARG A 364 18.29 -28.74 -1.83
N PRO A 365 17.01 -28.35 -1.94
CA PRO A 365 16.00 -29.17 -2.59
C PRO A 365 16.15 -29.12 -4.10
N ALA A 366 15.71 -30.18 -4.78
CA ALA A 366 15.66 -30.20 -6.24
C ALA A 366 14.65 -29.21 -6.84
N ASN A 367 13.51 -29.00 -6.16
CA ASN A 367 12.45 -28.10 -6.63
C ASN A 367 12.41 -26.81 -5.79
N PRO A 368 12.79 -25.64 -6.34
CA PRO A 368 12.77 -24.36 -5.61
C PRO A 368 11.35 -23.80 -5.37
N SER A 369 10.31 -24.41 -5.97
CA SER A 369 8.92 -23.93 -5.92
C SER A 369 8.35 -23.73 -4.51
N LEU A 370 8.80 -24.53 -3.54
CA LEU A 370 8.30 -24.47 -2.16
C LEU A 370 8.64 -23.16 -1.45
N ILE A 371 9.75 -22.49 -1.81
CA ILE A 371 10.20 -21.25 -1.18
C ILE A 371 9.35 -20.05 -1.63
N TYR A 372 8.84 -20.05 -2.86
CA TYR A 372 8.05 -18.94 -3.40
C TYR A 372 6.58 -18.95 -2.99
N GLY A 373 6.11 -20.02 -2.33
CA GLY A 373 4.74 -20.11 -1.82
C GLY A 373 4.41 -18.95 -0.86
N THR A 374 5.31 -18.66 0.10
CA THR A 374 5.11 -17.61 1.10
C THR A 374 4.99 -16.22 0.48
N LEU A 375 5.92 -15.82 -0.39
CA LEU A 375 5.89 -14.52 -1.08
C LEU A 375 4.62 -14.36 -1.94
N THR A 376 4.21 -15.43 -2.60
CA THR A 376 2.97 -15.45 -3.40
C THR A 376 1.75 -15.24 -2.51
N TRP A 377 1.68 -15.92 -1.36
CA TRP A 377 0.57 -15.78 -0.40
C TRP A 377 0.46 -14.37 0.17
N VAL A 378 1.57 -13.75 0.59
CA VAL A 378 1.56 -12.37 1.10
C VAL A 378 1.03 -11.41 0.03
N ARG A 379 1.44 -11.59 -1.24
CA ARG A 379 0.92 -10.79 -2.37
C ARG A 379 -0.57 -11.02 -2.63
N SER A 380 -1.08 -12.25 -2.53
CA SER A 380 -2.54 -12.52 -2.61
C SER A 380 -3.33 -11.75 -1.57
N ASN A 381 -2.82 -11.66 -0.34
CA ASN A 381 -3.44 -10.89 0.73
C ASN A 381 -3.40 -9.38 0.45
N ILE A 382 -2.26 -8.84 -0.02
CA ILE A 382 -2.15 -7.41 -0.39
C ILE A 382 -3.18 -7.05 -1.49
N VAL A 383 -3.39 -7.92 -2.48
CA VAL A 383 -4.38 -7.68 -3.56
C VAL A 383 -5.81 -7.62 -3.02
N LEU A 384 -6.21 -8.56 -2.15
CA LEU A 384 -7.53 -8.52 -1.50
C LEU A 384 -7.68 -7.29 -0.58
N GLN A 385 -6.64 -6.99 0.21
CA GLN A 385 -6.60 -5.82 1.10
C GLN A 385 -6.69 -4.50 0.32
N SER A 386 -6.15 -4.43 -0.91
CA SER A 386 -6.23 -3.24 -1.76
C SER A 386 -7.68 -2.82 -2.03
N GLY A 387 -8.55 -3.77 -2.37
CA GLY A 387 -9.99 -3.51 -2.55
C GLY A 387 -10.67 -3.04 -1.27
N SER A 388 -10.35 -3.67 -0.13
CA SER A 388 -10.92 -3.32 1.18
C SER A 388 -10.47 -1.95 1.71
N VAL A 389 -9.19 -1.60 1.53
CA VAL A 389 -8.66 -0.29 1.97
C VAL A 389 -9.18 0.84 1.07
N LEU A 390 -9.22 0.64 -0.25
CA LEU A 390 -9.87 1.59 -1.15
C LEU A 390 -11.35 1.77 -0.77
N ALA A 391 -12.05 0.69 -0.43
CA ALA A 391 -13.46 0.75 -0.04
C ALA A 391 -13.68 1.62 1.19
N LYS A 392 -12.82 1.59 2.21
CA LYS A 392 -12.94 2.50 3.37
C LYS A 392 -12.93 3.97 2.94
N GLY A 393 -11.99 4.36 2.07
CA GLY A 393 -11.92 5.73 1.54
C GLY A 393 -13.12 6.10 0.66
N VAL A 394 -13.57 5.19 -0.20
CA VAL A 394 -14.74 5.38 -1.06
C VAL A 394 -16.03 5.46 -0.23
N THR A 395 -16.19 4.66 0.83
CA THR A 395 -17.32 4.73 1.78
C THR A 395 -17.36 6.10 2.45
N ILE A 396 -16.23 6.58 2.97
CA ILE A 396 -16.14 7.91 3.60
C ILE A 396 -16.49 9.01 2.58
N ALA A 397 -15.86 9.00 1.40
CA ALA A 397 -16.09 10.03 0.38
C ALA A 397 -17.51 10.00 -0.20
N THR A 398 -18.11 8.83 -0.37
CA THR A 398 -19.48 8.68 -0.92
C THR A 398 -20.52 9.15 0.09
N ARG A 399 -20.43 8.72 1.36
CA ARG A 399 -21.31 9.20 2.43
C ARG A 399 -21.16 10.72 2.62
N TYR A 400 -19.93 11.24 2.66
CA TYR A 400 -19.68 12.68 2.76
C TYR A 400 -20.22 13.46 1.55
N CYS A 401 -19.99 13.01 0.32
CA CYS A 401 -20.46 13.74 -0.87
C CYS A 401 -21.99 13.69 -1.06
N ALA A 402 -22.67 12.71 -0.44
CA ALA A 402 -24.13 12.65 -0.37
C ALA A 402 -24.73 13.60 0.69
N VAL A 403 -24.04 13.82 1.81
CA VAL A 403 -24.43 14.79 2.86
C VAL A 403 -24.02 16.22 2.51
N ARG A 404 -22.83 16.40 1.91
CA ARG A 404 -22.29 17.74 1.62
C ARG A 404 -23.03 18.36 0.46
N ARG A 405 -23.57 19.57 0.69
CA ARG A 405 -24.09 20.46 -0.34
C ARG A 405 -23.08 21.58 -0.61
N GLN A 406 -23.01 22.07 -1.85
CA GLN A 406 -22.21 23.25 -2.22
C GLN A 406 -22.62 23.73 -3.62
N PHE A 407 -22.94 25.03 -3.75
CA PHE A 407 -23.52 25.67 -4.94
C PHE A 407 -24.91 25.14 -5.33
N GLN A 408 -25.72 25.96 -6.00
CA GLN A 408 -26.97 25.52 -6.64
C GLN A 408 -26.65 24.88 -8.01
N ASP A 409 -27.54 24.03 -8.54
CA ASP A 409 -27.45 23.65 -9.95
C ASP A 409 -27.85 24.84 -10.84
N ARG A 410 -27.17 25.02 -11.98
CA ARG A 410 -27.38 26.20 -12.82
C ARG A 410 -28.73 26.19 -13.53
N ASP A 411 -29.23 24.99 -13.80
CA ASP A 411 -30.49 24.74 -14.49
C ASP A 411 -31.56 24.20 -13.52
N ALA A 412 -31.36 24.39 -12.20
CA ALA A 412 -32.34 24.06 -11.17
C ALA A 412 -33.65 24.85 -11.37
N PRO A 413 -34.82 24.24 -11.16
CA PRO A 413 -36.09 24.96 -11.16
C PRO A 413 -36.08 26.13 -10.16
N ALA A 414 -36.64 27.28 -10.54
CA ALA A 414 -36.65 28.48 -9.68
C ALA A 414 -37.43 28.28 -8.36
N ASN A 415 -38.28 27.25 -8.29
CA ASN A 415 -39.00 26.79 -7.11
C ASN A 415 -38.23 25.76 -6.25
N GLU A 416 -36.98 25.43 -6.61
CA GLU A 416 -36.06 24.60 -5.82
C GLU A 416 -34.84 25.43 -5.33
N PRO A 417 -35.04 26.44 -4.47
CA PRO A 417 -33.95 27.26 -3.93
C PRO A 417 -33.12 26.47 -2.92
N GLY A 418 -31.95 25.98 -3.35
CA GLY A 418 -31.00 25.34 -2.44
C GLY A 418 -29.77 24.78 -3.13
N GLU A 419 -28.73 24.53 -2.34
CA GLU A 419 -27.50 23.89 -2.84
C GLU A 419 -27.72 22.43 -3.25
N ASN A 420 -27.02 21.97 -4.27
CA ASN A 420 -27.04 20.58 -4.74
C ASN A 420 -26.11 19.70 -3.88
N GLN A 421 -26.44 18.42 -3.69
CA GLN A 421 -25.53 17.46 -3.06
C GLN A 421 -24.30 17.28 -3.97
N VAL A 422 -23.08 17.36 -3.46
CA VAL A 422 -21.91 17.40 -4.34
C VAL A 422 -21.67 16.10 -5.13
N LEU A 423 -22.21 14.97 -4.67
CA LEU A 423 -22.23 13.70 -5.42
C LEU A 423 -23.12 13.74 -6.69
N ASN A 424 -23.99 14.74 -6.84
CA ASN A 424 -24.82 14.92 -8.04
C ASN A 424 -24.06 15.55 -9.21
N TYR A 425 -22.95 16.25 -8.95
CA TYR A 425 -22.10 16.79 -10.01
C TYR A 425 -21.31 15.67 -10.70
N THR A 426 -21.40 15.62 -12.03
CA THR A 426 -20.71 14.61 -12.86
C THR A 426 -19.19 14.60 -12.67
N MET A 427 -18.57 15.77 -12.39
CA MET A 427 -17.14 15.88 -12.03
C MET A 427 -16.77 15.21 -10.69
N VAL A 428 -17.74 14.99 -9.80
CA VAL A 428 -17.55 14.22 -8.56
C VAL A 428 -17.83 12.74 -8.81
N GLN A 429 -18.81 12.42 -9.67
CA GLN A 429 -19.13 11.05 -10.07
C GLN A 429 -17.99 10.38 -10.83
N ILE A 430 -17.44 11.02 -11.88
CA ILE A 430 -16.35 10.47 -12.71
C ILE A 430 -15.06 10.17 -11.92
N ARG A 431 -14.86 10.81 -10.76
CA ARG A 431 -13.70 10.55 -9.88
C ARG A 431 -13.99 9.63 -8.69
N LEU A 432 -15.25 9.33 -8.37
CA LEU A 432 -15.62 8.46 -7.24
C LEU A 432 -16.30 7.16 -7.67
N LEU A 433 -17.20 7.17 -8.65
CA LEU A 433 -17.92 5.96 -9.07
C LEU A 433 -17.04 4.94 -9.80
N PRO A 434 -16.02 5.33 -10.61
CA PRO A 434 -15.03 4.37 -11.10
C PRO A 434 -14.15 3.78 -9.99
N LEU A 435 -13.88 4.52 -8.89
CA LEU A 435 -13.22 3.96 -7.71
C LEU A 435 -14.13 3.01 -6.94
N LEU A 436 -15.43 3.34 -6.80
CA LEU A 436 -16.45 2.43 -6.27
C LEU A 436 -16.55 1.14 -7.10
N ALA A 437 -16.45 1.22 -8.42
CA ALA A 437 -16.37 0.03 -9.25
C ALA A 437 -15.06 -0.76 -9.03
N ALA A 438 -13.93 -0.06 -8.86
CA ALA A 438 -12.64 -0.66 -8.58
C ALA A 438 -12.58 -1.41 -7.24
N THR A 439 -13.34 -1.02 -6.21
CA THR A 439 -13.35 -1.76 -4.92
C THR A 439 -13.90 -3.17 -5.07
N PHE A 440 -15.00 -3.34 -5.84
CA PHE A 440 -15.55 -4.65 -6.17
C PHE A 440 -14.63 -5.41 -7.13
N ALA A 441 -14.09 -4.75 -8.16
CA ALA A 441 -13.18 -5.37 -9.11
C ALA A 441 -11.93 -5.96 -8.42
N LEU A 442 -11.31 -5.22 -7.50
CA LEU A 442 -10.17 -5.68 -6.70
C LEU A 442 -10.57 -6.76 -5.68
N HIS A 443 -11.76 -6.70 -5.09
CA HIS A 443 -12.26 -7.76 -4.19
C HIS A 443 -12.41 -9.11 -4.92
N PHE A 444 -13.09 -9.15 -6.06
CA PHE A 444 -13.26 -10.38 -6.84
C PHE A 444 -11.92 -10.90 -7.37
N THR A 445 -11.03 -9.99 -7.81
CA THR A 445 -9.67 -10.33 -8.19
C THR A 445 -8.86 -10.95 -7.05
N GLY A 446 -8.94 -10.38 -5.84
CA GLY A 446 -8.29 -10.92 -4.65
C GLY A 446 -8.81 -12.31 -4.26
N ARG A 447 -10.14 -12.52 -4.31
CA ARG A 447 -10.75 -13.85 -4.08
C ARG A 447 -10.31 -14.88 -5.13
N GLY A 448 -10.30 -14.52 -6.41
CA GLY A 448 -9.79 -15.38 -7.49
C GLY A 448 -8.31 -15.76 -7.29
N MET A 449 -7.48 -14.79 -6.92
CA MET A 449 -6.05 -15.00 -6.66
C MET A 449 -5.77 -15.87 -5.43
N ILE A 450 -6.58 -15.75 -4.37
CA ILE A 450 -6.52 -16.66 -3.20
C ILE A 450 -6.98 -18.07 -3.58
N SER A 451 -8.00 -18.21 -4.42
CA SER A 451 -8.44 -19.52 -4.94
C SER A 451 -7.33 -20.21 -5.75
N LEU A 452 -6.70 -19.49 -6.68
CA LEU A 452 -5.57 -19.97 -7.49
C LEU A 452 -4.36 -20.36 -6.63
N TYR A 453 -4.05 -19.59 -5.59
CA TYR A 453 -3.02 -19.94 -4.62
C TYR A 453 -3.35 -21.23 -3.85
N ASN A 454 -4.58 -21.37 -3.36
CA ASN A 454 -5.03 -22.56 -2.63
C ASN A 454 -5.04 -23.81 -3.52
N GLU A 455 -5.37 -23.68 -4.81
CA GLU A 455 -5.26 -24.77 -5.76
C GLU A 455 -3.80 -25.15 -6.03
N ASN A 456 -2.92 -24.16 -6.24
CA ASN A 456 -1.48 -24.40 -6.41
C ASN A 456 -0.88 -25.14 -5.19
N GLN A 457 -1.28 -24.78 -3.96
CA GLN A 457 -0.83 -25.49 -2.75
C GLN A 457 -1.34 -26.94 -2.67
N LYS A 458 -2.60 -27.20 -3.04
CA LYS A 458 -3.14 -28.57 -3.15
C LYS A 458 -2.34 -29.40 -4.18
N ARG A 459 -2.09 -28.83 -5.37
CA ARG A 459 -1.30 -29.46 -6.44
C ARG A 459 0.15 -29.72 -6.02
N MET A 460 0.80 -28.78 -5.32
CA MET A 460 2.17 -28.92 -4.80
C MET A 460 2.28 -30.00 -3.73
N SER A 461 1.33 -30.06 -2.79
CA SER A 461 1.30 -31.09 -1.74
C SER A 461 1.18 -32.49 -2.33
N ALA A 462 0.38 -32.66 -3.40
CA ALA A 462 0.25 -33.92 -4.15
C ALA A 462 1.48 -34.32 -4.98
N GLN A 463 2.50 -33.47 -5.09
CA GLN A 463 3.75 -33.74 -5.83
C GLN A 463 4.99 -33.85 -4.93
N ALA A 464 4.84 -33.76 -3.61
CA ALA A 464 5.92 -33.88 -2.65
C ALA A 464 6.58 -35.29 -2.72
N GLY A 465 7.81 -35.36 -3.25
CA GLY A 465 8.60 -36.60 -3.32
C GLY A 465 9.45 -36.77 -4.59
N LYS A 466 9.20 -36.00 -5.66
CA LYS A 466 9.98 -36.10 -6.91
C LYS A 466 11.22 -35.21 -6.91
N THR A 467 12.41 -35.83 -6.88
CA THR A 467 13.69 -35.17 -7.12
C THR A 467 13.91 -34.93 -8.62
N SER A 468 14.55 -33.81 -8.96
CA SER A 468 14.99 -33.44 -10.31
C SER A 468 16.46 -33.01 -10.27
N ASP A 469 17.13 -33.01 -11.42
CA ASP A 469 18.59 -32.82 -11.48
C ASP A 469 19.06 -31.45 -10.97
N GLY A 470 20.18 -31.46 -10.23
CA GLY A 470 20.65 -30.34 -9.42
C GLY A 470 21.17 -29.09 -10.15
N ASN A 471 20.95 -28.96 -11.46
CA ASN A 471 21.54 -27.92 -12.33
C ASN A 471 20.75 -26.59 -12.42
N ARG A 472 19.61 -26.43 -11.71
CA ARG A 472 18.86 -25.16 -11.70
C ARG A 472 19.46 -24.12 -10.74
N ASN A 473 19.48 -22.85 -11.13
CA ASN A 473 19.86 -21.75 -10.24
C ASN A 473 18.75 -21.41 -9.22
N PRO A 474 19.06 -20.72 -8.11
CA PRO A 474 18.04 -20.22 -7.19
C PRO A 474 17.39 -18.93 -7.74
N GLY A 475 16.19 -19.04 -8.30
CA GLY A 475 15.39 -17.88 -8.73
C GLY A 475 14.01 -18.22 -9.30
N PRO A 476 13.02 -17.31 -9.22
CA PRO A 476 11.77 -17.45 -9.98
C PRO A 476 12.01 -17.34 -11.50
N GLU A 477 13.14 -16.77 -11.92
CA GLU A 477 13.53 -16.66 -13.33
C GLU A 477 13.74 -18.01 -14.05
N GLU A 478 13.94 -19.08 -13.26
CA GLU A 478 14.20 -20.45 -13.74
C GLU A 478 12.91 -21.28 -13.90
N LEU A 479 11.75 -20.78 -13.45
CA LEU A 479 10.45 -21.45 -13.60
C LEU A 479 9.97 -21.42 -15.05
N ASN A 480 9.28 -22.46 -15.50
CA ASN A 480 8.84 -22.63 -16.89
C ASN A 480 7.36 -22.30 -17.10
N PRO A 481 7.01 -21.31 -17.95
CA PRO A 481 5.63 -21.03 -18.32
C PRO A 481 4.93 -22.23 -18.96
N GLY A 482 3.63 -22.37 -18.73
CA GLY A 482 2.80 -23.44 -19.31
C GLY A 482 2.98 -24.82 -18.67
N THR A 483 4.11 -25.10 -18.00
CA THR A 483 4.30 -26.33 -17.20
C THR A 483 4.17 -26.07 -15.70
N ASP A 484 4.71 -24.94 -15.22
CA ASP A 484 4.81 -24.65 -13.79
C ASP A 484 3.71 -23.63 -13.43
N LEU A 485 2.61 -24.09 -12.81
CA LEU A 485 1.49 -23.23 -12.38
C LEU A 485 1.96 -22.04 -11.51
N LEU A 486 2.98 -22.29 -10.68
CA LEU A 486 3.63 -21.28 -9.87
C LEU A 486 4.25 -20.13 -10.67
N ALA A 487 4.67 -20.33 -11.93
CA ALA A 487 5.23 -19.26 -12.76
C ALA A 487 4.18 -18.21 -13.14
N ASP A 488 3.01 -18.67 -13.56
CA ASP A 488 1.85 -17.85 -13.96
C ASP A 488 1.25 -17.13 -12.74
N LEU A 489 1.07 -17.88 -11.63
CA LEU A 489 0.64 -17.34 -10.34
C LEU A 489 1.64 -16.32 -9.77
N HIS A 490 2.95 -16.57 -9.88
CA HIS A 490 3.98 -15.62 -9.43
C HIS A 490 3.96 -14.33 -10.26
N ALA A 491 3.93 -14.42 -11.60
CA ALA A 491 3.86 -13.25 -12.47
C ALA A 491 2.56 -12.45 -12.22
N THR A 492 1.42 -13.13 -12.17
CA THR A 492 0.12 -12.55 -11.79
C THR A 492 0.19 -11.85 -10.43
N SER A 493 0.88 -12.44 -9.43
CA SER A 493 1.04 -11.83 -8.11
C SER A 493 1.85 -10.53 -8.12
N CYS A 494 2.86 -10.43 -8.99
CA CYS A 494 3.67 -9.23 -9.14
C CYS A 494 2.85 -8.12 -9.80
N ALA A 495 2.13 -8.46 -10.87
CA ALA A 495 1.29 -7.52 -11.63
C ALA A 495 0.15 -6.97 -10.77
N LEU A 496 -0.63 -7.87 -10.13
CA LEU A 496 -1.78 -7.48 -9.32
C LEU A 496 -1.37 -6.77 -8.02
N LYS A 497 -0.29 -7.17 -7.34
CA LYS A 497 0.19 -6.44 -6.15
C LYS A 497 0.59 -5.02 -6.51
N ALA A 498 1.33 -4.83 -7.61
CA ALA A 498 1.75 -3.51 -8.05
C ALA A 498 0.55 -2.64 -8.41
N TYR A 499 -0.33 -3.14 -9.28
CA TYR A 499 -1.50 -2.40 -9.74
C TYR A 499 -2.51 -2.11 -8.63
N GLY A 500 -2.90 -3.12 -7.85
CA GLY A 500 -3.91 -2.98 -6.78
C GLY A 500 -3.48 -1.99 -5.69
N SER A 501 -2.21 -2.04 -5.27
CA SER A 501 -1.70 -1.10 -4.27
C SER A 501 -1.59 0.33 -4.79
N THR A 502 -1.18 0.53 -6.05
CA THR A 502 -1.22 1.86 -6.68
C THR A 502 -2.66 2.40 -6.76
N VAL A 503 -3.61 1.62 -7.29
CA VAL A 503 -5.03 2.01 -7.42
C VAL A 503 -5.66 2.35 -6.07
N ALA A 504 -5.36 1.58 -5.02
CA ALA A 504 -5.85 1.87 -3.68
C ALA A 504 -5.19 3.13 -3.08
N GLY A 505 -3.87 3.27 -3.19
CA GLY A 505 -3.14 4.44 -2.67
C GLY A 505 -3.54 5.75 -3.33
N GLU A 506 -3.60 5.79 -4.66
CA GLU A 506 -4.02 6.98 -5.41
C GLU A 506 -5.52 7.25 -5.26
N GLY A 507 -6.35 6.19 -5.21
CA GLY A 507 -7.78 6.28 -4.96
C GLY A 507 -8.11 6.89 -3.60
N LEU A 508 -7.34 6.60 -2.54
CA LEU A 508 -7.49 7.24 -1.24
C LEU A 508 -7.24 8.76 -1.30
N GLU A 509 -6.23 9.23 -2.05
CA GLU A 509 -5.98 10.67 -2.23
C GLU A 509 -7.09 11.34 -3.07
N ILE A 510 -7.64 10.64 -4.07
CA ILE A 510 -8.80 11.13 -4.83
C ILE A 510 -10.04 11.25 -3.91
N CYS A 511 -10.30 10.25 -3.05
CA CYS A 511 -11.35 10.30 -2.03
C CYS A 511 -11.13 11.45 -1.05
N ARG A 512 -9.89 11.67 -0.58
CA ARG A 512 -9.52 12.79 0.30
C ARG A 512 -9.81 14.15 -0.37
N ARG A 513 -9.42 14.31 -1.64
CA ARG A 513 -9.69 15.51 -2.45
C ARG A 513 -11.17 15.70 -2.76
N ALA A 514 -11.95 14.62 -2.84
CA ALA A 514 -13.40 14.71 -3.00
C ALA A 514 -14.09 15.30 -1.75
N CYS A 515 -13.56 15.01 -0.56
CA CYS A 515 -14.00 15.61 0.71
C CYS A 515 -13.55 17.07 0.94
N GLY A 516 -12.91 17.71 -0.05
CA GLY A 516 -12.52 19.12 -0.01
C GLY A 516 -11.62 19.45 1.19
N GLY A 517 -11.85 20.62 1.81
CA GLY A 517 -11.10 21.06 2.99
C GLY A 517 -11.30 20.15 4.21
N HIS A 518 -12.50 19.59 4.40
CA HIS A 518 -12.79 18.70 5.53
C HIS A 518 -11.98 17.39 5.41
N GLY A 519 -11.71 16.93 4.18
CA GLY A 519 -10.81 15.81 3.90
C GLY A 519 -9.35 16.03 4.33
N TYR A 520 -8.94 17.26 4.66
CA TYR A 520 -7.61 17.54 5.20
C TYR A 520 -7.54 17.40 6.75
N SER A 521 -8.69 17.35 7.45
CA SER A 521 -8.72 17.03 8.88
C SER A 521 -8.37 15.56 9.12
N SER A 522 -7.63 15.25 10.18
CA SER A 522 -7.38 13.86 10.59
C SER A 522 -8.66 13.13 11.01
N PHE A 523 -9.68 13.86 11.50
CA PHE A 523 -11.02 13.32 11.79
C PHE A 523 -11.78 12.89 10.53
N SER A 524 -11.23 13.13 9.33
CA SER A 524 -11.75 12.54 8.09
C SER A 524 -11.47 11.04 7.98
N GLY A 525 -10.55 10.49 8.78
CA GLY A 525 -10.11 9.09 8.74
C GLY A 525 -9.24 8.76 7.52
N ILE A 526 -9.56 9.30 6.33
CA ILE A 526 -8.86 9.05 5.06
C ILE A 526 -7.36 9.37 5.17
N GLY A 527 -6.98 10.46 5.85
CA GLY A 527 -5.58 10.86 6.00
C GLY A 527 -4.72 9.80 6.67
N SER A 528 -5.22 9.17 7.74
CA SER A 528 -4.53 8.08 8.44
C SER A 528 -4.46 6.83 7.56
N TRP A 529 -5.59 6.43 6.95
CA TRP A 529 -5.63 5.28 6.04
C TRP A 529 -4.66 5.43 4.87
N TYR A 530 -4.54 6.63 4.27
CA TYR A 530 -3.60 6.92 3.20
C TYR A 530 -2.15 6.79 3.68
N ALA A 531 -1.79 7.47 4.77
CA ALA A 531 -0.42 7.47 5.28
C ALA A 531 0.05 6.07 5.74
N ASP A 532 -0.82 5.31 6.40
CA ASP A 532 -0.51 3.98 6.92
C ASP A 532 -0.55 2.89 5.82
N TYR A 533 -1.23 3.13 4.69
CA TYR A 533 -1.28 2.22 3.54
C TYR A 533 -0.18 2.44 2.49
N LEU A 534 0.35 3.66 2.33
CA LEU A 534 1.39 3.96 1.34
C LEU A 534 2.61 3.01 1.32
N PRO A 535 3.10 2.44 2.46
CA PRO A 535 4.18 1.45 2.43
C PRO A 535 3.91 0.24 1.52
N THR A 536 2.65 -0.09 1.26
CA THR A 536 2.27 -1.21 0.37
C THR A 536 2.72 -1.03 -1.08
N LEU A 537 2.91 0.21 -1.55
CA LEU A 537 3.43 0.49 -2.90
C LEU A 537 4.94 0.20 -3.03
N THR A 538 5.66 0.03 -1.91
CA THR A 538 7.12 -0.14 -1.88
C THR A 538 7.57 -1.47 -1.29
N TRP A 539 6.95 -1.97 -0.22
CA TRP A 539 7.31 -3.25 0.38
C TRP A 539 6.79 -4.45 -0.42
N GLU A 540 7.27 -5.66 -0.11
CA GLU A 540 7.02 -6.89 -0.89
C GLU A 540 7.44 -6.82 -2.38
N GLY A 541 8.29 -5.84 -2.69
CA GLY A 541 8.74 -5.47 -4.02
C GLY A 541 8.16 -4.13 -4.44
N ASP A 542 9.03 -3.22 -4.86
CA ASP A 542 8.64 -1.92 -5.41
C ASP A 542 7.76 -2.09 -6.66
N ASN A 543 6.72 -1.27 -6.78
CA ASN A 543 5.71 -1.42 -7.83
C ASN A 543 6.27 -1.26 -9.25
N TYR A 544 7.34 -0.48 -9.47
CA TYR A 544 8.00 -0.41 -10.78
C TYR A 544 8.94 -1.60 -11.01
N MET A 545 9.72 -2.01 -10.01
CA MET A 545 10.68 -3.12 -10.14
C MET A 545 10.01 -4.49 -10.28
N LEU A 546 8.82 -4.69 -9.69
CA LEU A 546 8.05 -5.93 -9.85
C LEU A 546 7.64 -6.20 -11.30
N THR A 547 7.41 -5.15 -12.10
CA THR A 547 6.97 -5.29 -13.50
C THR A 547 7.96 -6.07 -14.36
N GLN A 548 9.26 -6.01 -14.04
CA GLN A 548 10.30 -6.79 -14.72
C GLN A 548 10.10 -8.32 -14.57
N GLN A 549 9.55 -8.78 -13.44
CA GLN A 549 9.25 -10.20 -13.21
C GLN A 549 8.10 -10.65 -14.11
N VAL A 550 7.07 -9.80 -14.25
CA VAL A 550 5.90 -10.00 -15.12
C VAL A 550 6.33 -10.04 -16.60
N SER A 551 7.06 -9.03 -17.07
CA SER A 551 7.49 -8.98 -18.47
C SER A 551 8.49 -10.09 -18.81
N ARG A 552 9.39 -10.49 -17.89
CA ARG A 552 10.25 -11.66 -18.10
C ARG A 552 9.43 -12.94 -18.31
N TYR A 553 8.36 -13.12 -17.55
CA TYR A 553 7.42 -14.23 -17.71
C TYR A 553 6.70 -14.16 -19.07
N LEU A 554 6.03 -13.04 -19.38
CA LEU A 554 5.27 -12.87 -20.62
C LEU A 554 6.15 -13.04 -21.88
N LEU A 555 7.36 -12.48 -21.88
CA LEU A 555 8.33 -12.68 -22.97
C LEU A 555 8.86 -14.13 -23.06
N LYS A 556 8.90 -14.90 -21.97
CA LYS A 556 9.23 -16.34 -22.00
C LYS A 556 8.04 -17.15 -22.54
N SER A 557 6.82 -16.80 -22.18
CA SER A 557 5.58 -17.38 -22.72
C SER A 557 5.42 -17.14 -24.23
N ALA A 558 5.62 -15.91 -24.71
CA ALA A 558 5.52 -15.58 -26.13
C ALA A 558 6.57 -16.34 -26.98
N ARG A 559 7.82 -16.46 -26.50
CA ARG A 559 8.84 -17.33 -27.12
C ARG A 559 8.49 -18.83 -27.11
N SER A 560 7.62 -19.28 -26.19
CA SER A 560 7.11 -20.65 -26.16
C SER A 560 6.05 -20.85 -27.23
N VAL A 561 5.05 -19.95 -27.28
CA VAL A 561 3.97 -19.99 -28.28
C VAL A 561 4.51 -19.88 -29.71
N LEU A 562 5.48 -19.00 -29.97
CA LEU A 562 6.15 -18.89 -31.28
C LEU A 562 6.91 -20.16 -31.72
N LYS A 563 7.14 -21.12 -30.83
CA LYS A 563 7.75 -22.43 -31.12
C LYS A 563 6.73 -23.57 -31.22
N GLY A 564 5.43 -23.26 -31.23
CA GLY A 564 4.34 -24.25 -31.17
C GLY A 564 4.10 -24.85 -29.79
N ASN A 565 4.79 -24.38 -28.74
CA ASN A 565 4.61 -24.86 -27.38
C ASN A 565 3.46 -24.08 -26.69
N HIS A 566 2.25 -24.39 -27.12
CA HIS A 566 0.99 -23.89 -26.56
C HIS A 566 0.73 -24.56 -25.20
N GLY A 567 1.24 -23.94 -24.12
CA GLY A 567 0.97 -24.40 -22.75
C GLY A 567 -0.52 -24.34 -22.38
N ASN A 568 -0.91 -25.02 -21.31
CA ASN A 568 -2.30 -25.07 -20.85
C ASN A 568 -2.57 -24.04 -19.74
N ASN A 569 -2.39 -22.75 -20.03
CA ASN A 569 -2.79 -21.65 -19.14
C ASN A 569 -3.34 -20.45 -19.92
N ASP A 570 -3.86 -19.45 -19.19
CA ASP A 570 -4.52 -18.30 -19.81
C ASP A 570 -3.55 -17.42 -20.59
N THR A 571 -2.35 -17.20 -20.05
CA THR A 571 -1.28 -16.45 -20.72
C THR A 571 -0.95 -17.04 -22.10
N THR A 572 -0.77 -18.36 -22.24
CA THR A 572 -0.50 -18.98 -23.55
C THR A 572 -1.72 -19.01 -24.46
N ARG A 573 -2.94 -19.06 -23.90
CA ARG A 573 -4.21 -18.96 -24.65
C ARG A 573 -4.32 -17.62 -25.37
N ILE A 574 -4.21 -16.50 -24.65
CA ILE A 574 -4.39 -15.15 -25.23
C ILE A 574 -3.28 -14.79 -26.24
N LEU A 575 -2.05 -15.29 -26.03
CA LEU A 575 -0.94 -15.10 -26.97
C LEU A 575 -1.13 -15.93 -28.25
N SER A 576 -1.68 -17.14 -28.15
CA SER A 576 -1.95 -18.00 -29.31
C SER A 576 -3.10 -17.44 -30.16
N GLU A 577 -4.18 -16.97 -29.53
CA GLU A 577 -5.33 -16.38 -30.23
C GLU A 577 -4.95 -15.07 -30.94
N PHE A 578 -4.10 -14.24 -30.32
CA PHE A 578 -3.56 -13.05 -30.97
C PHE A 578 -2.75 -13.42 -32.23
N LEU A 579 -1.80 -14.36 -32.16
CA LEU A 579 -1.03 -14.78 -33.34
C LEU A 579 -1.92 -15.37 -34.45
N ARG A 580 -3.00 -16.08 -34.09
CA ARG A 580 -3.97 -16.64 -35.06
C ARG A 580 -4.75 -15.55 -35.82
N ARG A 581 -4.91 -14.36 -35.24
CA ARG A 581 -5.79 -13.30 -35.74
C ARG A 581 -5.12 -11.98 -36.09
N ARG A 582 -3.87 -11.72 -35.70
CA ARG A 582 -3.20 -10.41 -35.86
C ARG A 582 -3.28 -9.86 -37.30
N ASP A 583 -3.19 -10.75 -38.29
CA ASP A 583 -3.20 -10.45 -39.73
C ASP A 583 -4.63 -10.32 -40.32
N ILE A 584 -5.66 -10.66 -39.53
CA ILE A 584 -7.10 -10.51 -39.83
C ILE A 584 -7.68 -9.28 -39.11
N GLY A 585 -7.19 -9.00 -37.89
CA GLY A 585 -7.62 -7.92 -37.02
C GLY A 585 -8.50 -8.34 -35.83
N ALA A 586 -8.61 -7.44 -34.87
CA ALA A 586 -9.63 -7.47 -33.83
C ALA A 586 -10.98 -6.96 -34.38
N ALA A 587 -12.06 -7.47 -33.81
CA ALA A 587 -13.43 -7.15 -34.22
C ALA A 587 -14.37 -7.24 -33.00
N PHE A 588 -13.96 -6.59 -31.91
CA PHE A 588 -14.62 -6.66 -30.60
C PHE A 588 -15.67 -5.56 -30.47
N ASP A 589 -16.91 -5.89 -30.10
CA ASP A 589 -17.91 -4.88 -29.74
C ASP A 589 -17.87 -4.52 -28.25
N VAL A 590 -16.80 -3.81 -27.88
CA VAL A 590 -16.55 -3.34 -26.51
C VAL A 590 -17.62 -2.39 -25.95
N LEU A 591 -18.59 -1.93 -26.75
CA LEU A 591 -19.65 -1.02 -26.29
C LEU A 591 -20.89 -1.76 -25.80
N ASP A 592 -21.17 -2.95 -26.34
CA ASP A 592 -22.40 -3.70 -26.05
C ASP A 592 -22.10 -5.11 -25.49
N SER A 593 -21.01 -5.77 -25.91
CA SER A 593 -20.60 -7.11 -25.44
C SER A 593 -19.56 -7.07 -24.31
N ASP A 594 -19.90 -7.65 -23.15
CA ASP A 594 -18.99 -7.78 -22.00
C ASP A 594 -17.82 -8.74 -22.30
N GLU A 595 -18.06 -9.82 -23.05
CA GLU A 595 -17.00 -10.78 -23.43
C GLU A 595 -15.97 -10.15 -24.37
N ASP A 596 -16.42 -9.36 -25.35
CA ASP A 596 -15.55 -8.61 -26.27
C ASP A 596 -14.75 -7.53 -25.54
N LEU A 597 -15.33 -6.92 -24.50
CA LEU A 597 -14.63 -5.98 -23.62
C LEU A 597 -13.49 -6.69 -22.86
N VAL A 598 -13.69 -7.91 -22.33
CA VAL A 598 -12.59 -8.72 -21.77
C VAL A 598 -11.56 -9.09 -22.84
N ALA A 599 -12.01 -9.48 -24.03
CA ALA A 599 -11.15 -9.91 -25.13
C ALA A 599 -10.28 -8.75 -25.69
N ALA A 600 -10.78 -7.52 -25.70
CA ALA A 600 -10.01 -6.34 -26.07
C ALA A 600 -8.86 -6.05 -25.08
N PHE A 601 -9.08 -6.28 -23.78
CA PHE A 601 -8.01 -6.19 -22.78
C PHE A 601 -6.97 -7.31 -22.98
N ALA A 602 -7.39 -8.55 -23.24
CA ALA A 602 -6.49 -9.65 -23.58
C ALA A 602 -5.63 -9.33 -24.83
N TRP A 603 -6.26 -8.75 -25.86
CA TRP A 603 -5.61 -8.38 -27.11
C TRP A 603 -4.53 -7.31 -26.91
N ARG A 604 -4.82 -6.27 -26.11
CA ARG A 604 -3.82 -5.25 -25.72
C ARG A 604 -2.61 -5.89 -25.04
N VAL A 605 -2.81 -6.83 -24.11
CA VAL A 605 -1.71 -7.54 -23.43
C VAL A 605 -0.86 -8.35 -24.42
N SER A 606 -1.51 -9.10 -25.31
CA SER A 606 -0.79 -9.88 -26.33
C SER A 606 0.00 -8.99 -27.30
N PHE A 607 -0.62 -7.91 -27.81
CA PHE A 607 0.05 -6.94 -28.68
C PHE A 607 1.31 -6.35 -28.02
N LEU A 608 1.18 -5.83 -26.80
CA LEU A 608 2.30 -5.26 -26.04
C LEU A 608 3.37 -6.31 -25.72
N THR A 609 2.99 -7.56 -25.50
CA THR A 609 3.94 -8.66 -25.29
C THR A 609 4.76 -8.94 -26.54
N PHE A 610 4.13 -8.96 -27.73
CA PHE A 610 4.84 -9.19 -28.98
C PHE A 610 5.67 -7.98 -29.44
N GLU A 611 5.22 -6.74 -29.20
CA GLU A 611 6.04 -5.54 -29.46
C GLU A 611 7.25 -5.46 -28.52
N ALA A 612 7.08 -5.69 -27.21
CA ALA A 612 8.20 -5.78 -26.28
C ALA A 612 9.15 -6.96 -26.60
N LEU A 613 8.64 -8.04 -27.21
CA LEU A 613 9.46 -9.14 -27.70
C LEU A 613 10.23 -8.75 -28.97
N ARG A 614 9.59 -8.06 -29.93
CA ARG A 614 10.23 -7.55 -31.15
C ARG A 614 11.35 -6.56 -30.80
N HIS A 615 11.07 -5.59 -29.92
CA HIS A 615 12.08 -4.68 -29.37
C HIS A 615 13.26 -5.43 -28.74
N ARG A 616 13.00 -6.53 -28.01
CA ARG A 616 14.04 -7.26 -27.28
C ARG A 616 14.86 -8.21 -28.17
N ASP A 617 14.21 -8.94 -29.05
CA ASP A 617 14.79 -10.07 -29.79
C ASP A 617 15.11 -9.76 -31.26
N GLU A 618 14.45 -8.79 -31.87
CA GLU A 618 14.72 -8.35 -33.25
C GLU A 618 15.56 -7.07 -33.25
N ASP A 619 15.04 -5.97 -32.67
CA ASP A 619 15.74 -4.68 -32.57
C ASP A 619 16.94 -4.70 -31.60
N LYS A 620 17.13 -5.81 -30.86
CA LYS A 620 18.20 -6.06 -29.87
C LYS A 620 18.27 -5.03 -28.73
N GLN A 621 17.17 -4.36 -28.40
CA GLN A 621 17.17 -3.34 -27.36
C GLN A 621 17.59 -3.88 -25.99
N SER A 622 18.27 -3.03 -25.22
CA SER A 622 18.77 -3.37 -23.88
C SER A 622 17.62 -3.65 -22.91
N TRP A 623 17.86 -4.46 -21.88
CA TRP A 623 16.84 -4.68 -20.84
C TRP A 623 16.47 -3.37 -20.11
N ASN A 624 17.42 -2.44 -19.99
CA ASN A 624 17.23 -1.16 -19.31
C ASN A 624 16.37 -0.17 -20.12
N SER A 625 16.53 -0.13 -21.46
CA SER A 625 15.71 0.73 -22.32
C SER A 625 14.26 0.28 -22.40
N LEU A 626 13.97 -0.99 -22.12
CA LEU A 626 12.62 -1.57 -22.13
C LEU A 626 11.90 -1.51 -20.77
N LEU A 627 12.49 -0.93 -19.73
CA LEU A 627 11.85 -0.87 -18.40
C LEU A 627 10.50 -0.12 -18.41
N VAL A 628 10.34 0.87 -19.30
CA VAL A 628 9.06 1.59 -19.49
C VAL A 628 8.03 0.71 -20.21
N ASP A 629 8.44 0.01 -21.28
CA ASP A 629 7.59 -0.97 -21.97
C ASP A 629 7.15 -2.10 -21.02
N PHE A 630 8.04 -2.56 -20.14
CA PHE A 630 7.75 -3.57 -19.13
C PHE A 630 6.76 -3.09 -18.07
N TRP A 631 6.89 -1.84 -17.61
CA TRP A 631 5.93 -1.24 -16.69
C TRP A 631 4.52 -1.13 -17.32
N ARG A 632 4.44 -0.66 -18.57
CA ARG A 632 3.18 -0.58 -19.34
C ARG A 632 2.56 -1.95 -19.57
N LEU A 633 3.35 -2.91 -20.06
CA LEU A 633 2.91 -4.29 -20.29
C LEU A 633 2.42 -4.98 -19.00
N SER A 634 3.13 -4.80 -17.89
CA SER A 634 2.71 -5.34 -16.59
C SER A 634 1.42 -4.69 -16.08
N THR A 635 1.23 -3.40 -16.35
CA THR A 635 0.00 -2.67 -15.96
C THR A 635 -1.18 -3.12 -16.81
N ALA A 636 -1.02 -3.23 -18.13
CA ALA A 636 -2.02 -3.80 -19.02
C ALA A 636 -2.40 -5.24 -18.65
N HIS A 637 -1.42 -6.07 -18.28
CA HIS A 637 -1.67 -7.44 -17.80
C HIS A 637 -2.44 -7.46 -16.48
N ALA A 638 -2.10 -6.60 -15.51
CA ALA A 638 -2.87 -6.47 -14.27
C ALA A 638 -4.31 -5.98 -14.52
N GLN A 639 -4.49 -4.97 -15.38
CA GLN A 639 -5.79 -4.46 -15.78
C GLN A 639 -6.65 -5.55 -16.45
N TYR A 640 -6.07 -6.32 -17.38
CA TYR A 640 -6.72 -7.49 -17.99
C TYR A 640 -7.15 -8.50 -16.92
N MET A 641 -6.25 -8.89 -16.01
CA MET A 641 -6.59 -9.86 -14.96
C MET A 641 -7.70 -9.35 -14.02
N VAL A 642 -7.77 -8.04 -13.73
CA VAL A 642 -8.87 -7.47 -12.94
C VAL A 642 -10.19 -7.48 -13.71
N VAL A 643 -10.19 -7.06 -14.99
CA VAL A 643 -11.37 -7.08 -15.87
C VAL A 643 -11.89 -8.51 -16.05
N LYS A 644 -11.00 -9.46 -16.37
CA LYS A 644 -11.29 -10.90 -16.50
C LYS A 644 -11.88 -11.48 -15.21
N ASN A 645 -11.21 -11.33 -14.08
CA ASN A 645 -11.64 -11.95 -12.82
C ASN A 645 -12.96 -11.35 -12.31
N PHE A 646 -13.25 -10.07 -12.59
CA PHE A 646 -14.55 -9.46 -12.27
C PHE A 646 -15.65 -10.02 -13.18
N TYR A 647 -15.44 -10.08 -14.50
CA TYR A 647 -16.38 -10.69 -15.45
C TYR A 647 -16.69 -12.16 -15.10
N GLU A 648 -15.66 -12.98 -14.88
CA GLU A 648 -15.82 -14.40 -14.52
C GLU A 648 -16.54 -14.57 -13.18
N ALA A 649 -16.25 -13.72 -12.18
CA ALA A 649 -16.94 -13.78 -10.90
C ALA A 649 -18.43 -13.44 -10.98
N LEU A 650 -18.85 -12.57 -11.92
CA LEU A 650 -20.27 -12.23 -12.10
C LEU A 650 -21.03 -13.27 -12.93
N ASN A 651 -20.38 -13.88 -13.92
CA ASN A 651 -20.95 -14.95 -14.73
C ASN A 651 -20.87 -16.33 -14.06
N ASP A 652 -20.18 -16.47 -12.93
CA ASP A 652 -20.16 -17.73 -12.18
C ASP A 652 -21.57 -18.13 -11.72
N LYS A 653 -21.88 -19.41 -11.87
CA LYS A 653 -23.20 -19.95 -11.55
C LYS A 653 -23.57 -19.72 -10.07
N ALA A 654 -22.62 -19.87 -9.14
CA ALA A 654 -22.87 -19.67 -7.73
C ALA A 654 -23.17 -18.19 -7.40
N THR A 655 -22.66 -17.24 -8.18
CA THR A 655 -23.00 -15.81 -8.05
C THR A 655 -24.42 -15.54 -8.52
N THR A 656 -24.78 -16.04 -9.70
CA THR A 656 -26.12 -15.85 -10.29
C THR A 656 -27.24 -16.61 -9.57
N GLU A 657 -26.91 -17.62 -8.76
CA GLU A 657 -27.85 -18.32 -7.86
C GLU A 657 -27.93 -17.70 -6.45
N GLN A 658 -26.90 -16.99 -5.97
CA GLN A 658 -26.88 -16.38 -4.62
C GLN A 658 -27.35 -14.93 -4.57
N LEU A 659 -27.26 -14.18 -5.68
CA LEU A 659 -27.65 -12.78 -5.77
C LEU A 659 -28.96 -12.62 -6.54
N ASP A 660 -29.75 -11.61 -6.19
CA ASP A 660 -30.92 -11.22 -6.99
C ASP A 660 -30.50 -10.56 -8.31
N LYS A 661 -31.42 -10.56 -9.29
CA LYS A 661 -31.14 -10.08 -10.66
C LYS A 661 -30.80 -8.59 -10.73
N ASP A 662 -31.36 -7.76 -9.86
CA ASP A 662 -31.10 -6.32 -9.86
C ASP A 662 -29.70 -6.05 -9.29
N THR A 663 -29.30 -6.77 -8.24
CA THR A 663 -27.94 -6.75 -7.69
C THR A 663 -26.91 -7.26 -8.72
N VAL A 664 -27.16 -8.39 -9.40
CA VAL A 664 -26.27 -8.88 -10.47
C VAL A 664 -26.16 -7.86 -11.60
N GLY A 665 -27.28 -7.30 -12.06
CA GLY A 665 -27.30 -6.26 -13.10
C GLY A 665 -26.50 -5.02 -12.70
N LEU A 666 -26.63 -4.56 -11.45
CA LEU A 666 -25.86 -3.43 -10.92
C LEU A 666 -24.35 -3.74 -10.80
N LEU A 667 -23.97 -4.97 -10.45
CA LEU A 667 -22.57 -5.40 -10.47
C LEU A 667 -22.00 -5.42 -11.90
N HIS A 668 -22.77 -5.84 -12.92
CA HIS A 668 -22.36 -5.72 -14.33
C HIS A 668 -22.19 -4.26 -14.76
N LYS A 669 -23.04 -3.33 -14.29
CA LYS A 669 -22.84 -1.89 -14.52
C LYS A 669 -21.53 -1.39 -13.91
N LEU A 670 -21.17 -1.83 -12.71
CA LEU A 670 -19.88 -1.51 -12.09
C LEU A 670 -18.71 -2.11 -12.88
N PHE A 671 -18.79 -3.39 -13.29
CA PHE A 671 -17.80 -4.02 -14.17
C PHE A 671 -17.59 -3.20 -15.45
N ARG A 672 -18.67 -2.84 -16.16
CA ARG A 672 -18.60 -2.02 -17.38
C ARG A 672 -18.07 -0.62 -17.12
N LEU A 673 -18.44 0.03 -16.00
CA LEU A 673 -17.91 1.35 -15.64
C LEU A 673 -16.40 1.29 -15.40
N TYR A 674 -15.93 0.31 -14.64
CA TYR A 674 -14.50 0.09 -14.38
C TYR A 674 -13.73 -0.18 -15.69
N ALA A 675 -14.20 -1.13 -16.49
CA ALA A 675 -13.53 -1.54 -17.71
C ALA A 675 -13.53 -0.44 -18.80
N LEU A 676 -14.66 0.24 -19.03
CA LEU A 676 -14.76 1.32 -20.02
C LEU A 676 -14.00 2.58 -19.58
N ASN A 677 -14.00 2.93 -18.29
CA ASN A 677 -13.17 4.03 -17.79
C ASN A 677 -11.68 3.71 -17.91
N THR A 678 -11.26 2.48 -17.61
CA THR A 678 -9.87 2.04 -17.80
C THR A 678 -9.48 2.05 -19.28
N LEU A 679 -10.37 1.61 -20.18
CA LEU A 679 -10.17 1.65 -21.63
C LEU A 679 -10.03 3.08 -22.17
N GLU A 680 -10.79 4.03 -21.60
CA GLU A 680 -10.73 5.45 -21.95
C GLU A 680 -9.40 6.10 -21.52
N GLN A 681 -8.95 5.83 -20.29
CA GLN A 681 -7.68 6.33 -19.75
C GLN A 681 -6.46 5.77 -20.51
N GLU A 682 -6.55 4.53 -20.96
CA GLU A 682 -5.49 3.78 -21.64
C GLU A 682 -5.64 3.78 -23.18
N ALA A 683 -6.53 4.64 -23.72
CA ALA A 683 -7.07 4.54 -25.08
C ALA A 683 -6.01 4.51 -26.20
N SER A 684 -4.83 5.11 -25.98
CA SER A 684 -3.72 5.05 -26.95
C SER A 684 -3.26 3.63 -27.25
N GLU A 685 -3.29 2.71 -26.28
CA GLU A 685 -2.82 1.34 -26.46
C GLU A 685 -3.89 0.41 -27.02
N PHE A 686 -5.16 0.63 -26.63
CA PHE A 686 -6.31 -0.03 -27.26
C PHE A 686 -6.46 0.37 -28.73
N TYR A 687 -6.16 1.63 -29.09
CA TYR A 687 -6.09 2.08 -30.48
C TYR A 687 -4.86 1.52 -31.22
N SER A 688 -3.66 1.61 -30.64
CA SER A 688 -2.41 1.18 -31.31
C SER A 688 -2.34 -0.33 -31.54
N SER A 689 -2.97 -1.13 -30.67
CA SER A 689 -3.14 -2.58 -30.86
C SER A 689 -4.25 -2.95 -31.84
N ALA A 690 -4.97 -1.97 -32.39
CA ALA A 690 -6.19 -2.11 -33.19
C ALA A 690 -7.33 -2.88 -32.48
N ALA A 691 -7.28 -3.03 -31.14
CA ALA A 691 -8.32 -3.69 -30.36
C ALA A 691 -9.68 -3.00 -30.49
N VAL A 692 -9.68 -1.67 -30.63
CA VAL A 692 -10.89 -0.84 -30.72
C VAL A 692 -10.71 0.32 -31.70
N THR A 693 -11.84 0.82 -32.20
CA THR A 693 -11.88 2.01 -33.06
C THR A 693 -11.90 3.33 -32.26
N VAL A 694 -11.46 4.42 -32.90
CA VAL A 694 -11.62 5.80 -32.36
C VAL A 694 -13.09 6.11 -32.05
N ARG A 695 -14.03 5.55 -32.84
CA ARG A 695 -15.48 5.68 -32.60
C ARG A 695 -15.89 5.00 -31.29
N GLN A 696 -15.39 3.80 -31.00
CA GLN A 696 -15.67 3.10 -29.74
C GLN A 696 -15.07 3.83 -28.54
N ILE A 697 -13.82 4.30 -28.62
CA ILE A 697 -13.20 5.14 -27.57
C ILE A 697 -14.04 6.39 -27.30
N THR A 698 -14.49 7.07 -28.37
CA THR A 698 -15.31 8.28 -28.26
C THR A 698 -16.65 7.97 -27.58
N LEU A 699 -17.36 6.94 -28.03
CA LEU A 699 -18.65 6.53 -27.47
C LEU A 699 -18.54 6.00 -26.03
N ALA A 700 -17.44 5.32 -25.68
CA ALA A 700 -17.15 4.92 -24.30
C ALA A 700 -17.06 6.17 -23.40
N ARG A 701 -16.21 7.14 -23.77
CA ARG A 701 -16.02 8.40 -23.04
C ARG A 701 -17.31 9.24 -22.94
N THR A 702 -17.97 9.50 -24.07
CA THR A 702 -19.02 10.54 -24.16
C THR A 702 -20.44 10.01 -23.96
N LYS A 703 -20.66 8.71 -24.04
CA LYS A 703 -21.98 8.08 -23.83
C LYS A 703 -21.92 7.03 -22.73
N ALA A 704 -21.25 5.90 -22.97
CA ALA A 704 -21.40 4.72 -22.12
C ALA A 704 -20.95 4.95 -20.66
N VAL A 705 -19.78 5.57 -20.43
CA VAL A 705 -19.33 5.93 -19.08
C VAL A 705 -20.30 6.93 -18.43
N MET A 706 -20.77 7.95 -19.15
CA MET A 706 -21.66 8.97 -18.59
C MET A 706 -23.03 8.39 -18.19
N THR A 707 -23.64 7.55 -19.04
CA THR A 707 -24.85 6.81 -18.71
C THR A 707 -24.64 5.87 -17.53
N LEU A 708 -23.49 5.19 -17.43
CA LEU A 708 -23.18 4.33 -16.28
C LEU A 708 -22.99 5.14 -14.98
N LEU A 709 -22.44 6.36 -15.02
CA LEU A 709 -22.39 7.24 -13.84
C LEU A 709 -23.80 7.61 -13.36
N GLU A 710 -24.68 8.00 -14.29
CA GLU A 710 -26.08 8.34 -14.01
C GLU A 710 -26.84 7.14 -13.44
N GLU A 711 -26.72 5.96 -14.06
CA GLU A 711 -27.39 4.74 -13.60
C GLU A 711 -26.85 4.19 -12.27
N ILE A 712 -25.56 4.37 -11.96
CA ILE A 712 -24.96 3.89 -10.69
C ILE A 712 -25.18 4.89 -9.54
N ARG A 713 -25.29 6.19 -9.83
CA ARG A 713 -25.42 7.26 -8.82
C ARG A 713 -26.52 7.00 -7.77
N PRO A 714 -27.76 6.58 -8.09
CA PRO A 714 -28.80 6.28 -7.10
C PRO A 714 -28.46 5.16 -6.12
N HIS A 715 -27.57 4.24 -6.51
CA HIS A 715 -27.19 3.08 -5.71
C HIS A 715 -25.95 3.31 -4.84
N ALA A 716 -25.21 4.40 -5.07
CA ALA A 716 -23.85 4.62 -4.52
C ALA A 716 -23.76 4.46 -2.99
N VAL A 717 -24.73 4.99 -2.22
CA VAL A 717 -24.74 4.87 -0.74
C VAL A 717 -24.96 3.42 -0.29
N ARG A 718 -25.88 2.68 -0.92
CA ARG A 718 -26.12 1.27 -0.60
C ARG A 718 -24.97 0.36 -1.05
N LEU A 719 -24.29 0.71 -2.14
CA LEU A 719 -23.07 0.03 -2.60
C LEU A 719 -21.90 0.20 -1.63
N VAL A 720 -21.77 1.34 -0.93
CA VAL A 720 -20.74 1.48 0.12
C VAL A 720 -21.17 0.93 1.48
N ASP A 721 -22.48 0.79 1.73
CA ASP A 721 -23.00 0.16 2.94
C ASP A 721 -22.92 -1.37 2.92
N SER A 722 -22.86 -2.01 1.74
CA SER A 722 -22.67 -3.48 1.63
C SER A 722 -21.28 -3.96 2.06
N TRP A 723 -20.32 -3.04 2.22
CA TRP A 723 -19.01 -3.31 2.83
C TRP A 723 -19.06 -3.48 4.35
N LYS A 724 -20.20 -3.16 5.00
CA LYS A 724 -20.44 -3.34 6.44
C LYS A 724 -19.36 -2.75 7.36
N PHE A 725 -18.68 -1.69 6.91
CA PHE A 725 -17.76 -0.95 7.75
C PHE A 725 -18.50 -0.20 8.86
N ASP A 726 -18.16 -0.54 10.09
CA ASP A 726 -18.59 0.13 11.31
C ASP A 726 -17.82 1.45 11.52
N ASP A 727 -18.49 2.46 12.06
CA ASP A 727 -17.93 3.80 12.24
C ASP A 727 -16.71 3.84 13.19
N TRP A 728 -16.60 2.90 14.15
CA TRP A 728 -15.42 2.73 15.00
C TRP A 728 -14.21 2.14 14.25
N VAL A 729 -14.45 1.38 13.17
CA VAL A 729 -13.39 0.82 12.30
C VAL A 729 -12.96 1.84 11.26
N LEU A 730 -13.88 2.68 10.75
CA LEU A 730 -13.54 3.80 9.86
C LEU A 730 -12.82 4.95 10.58
N ASP A 731 -13.21 5.23 11.83
CA ASP A 731 -12.80 6.37 12.66
C ASP A 731 -12.82 7.69 11.87
N SER A 732 -14.02 8.06 11.41
CA SER A 732 -14.25 9.17 10.50
C SER A 732 -15.56 9.89 10.80
N SER A 733 -15.49 11.20 11.07
CA SER A 733 -16.68 12.07 11.15
C SER A 733 -17.40 12.17 9.79
N LEU A 734 -16.63 12.14 8.69
CA LEU A 734 -17.17 12.35 7.34
C LEU A 734 -17.85 11.09 6.78
N GLY A 735 -17.43 9.91 7.25
CA GLY A 735 -17.91 8.62 6.78
C GLY A 735 -18.97 7.95 7.63
N ARG A 736 -19.55 8.63 8.63
CA ARG A 736 -20.51 8.04 9.56
C ARG A 736 -21.71 7.41 8.85
N TYR A 737 -22.13 6.23 9.30
CA TYR A 737 -23.31 5.55 8.77
C TYR A 737 -24.60 6.37 8.97
N ASP A 738 -24.72 7.08 10.09
CA ASP A 738 -25.90 7.89 10.42
C ASP A 738 -25.95 9.26 9.71
N GLY A 739 -24.87 9.69 9.07
CA GLY A 739 -24.80 10.98 8.37
C GLY A 739 -24.64 12.21 9.27
N LYS A 740 -24.38 12.05 10.59
CA LYS A 740 -24.14 13.15 11.55
C LYS A 740 -22.75 13.78 11.42
N VAL A 741 -22.44 14.20 10.20
CA VAL A 741 -21.10 14.58 9.73
C VAL A 741 -20.55 15.82 10.43
N TYR A 742 -21.38 16.85 10.60
CA TYR A 742 -20.93 18.13 11.14
C TYR A 742 -20.89 18.10 12.66
N GLU A 743 -21.83 17.37 13.26
CA GLU A 743 -22.00 17.20 14.70
C GLU A 743 -20.82 16.41 15.30
N ASP A 744 -20.43 15.28 14.69
CA ASP A 744 -19.26 14.51 15.12
C ASP A 744 -17.95 15.28 14.88
N MET A 745 -17.81 15.94 13.73
CA MET A 745 -16.63 16.74 13.42
C MET A 745 -16.46 17.93 14.39
N PHE A 746 -17.57 18.59 14.77
CA PHE A 746 -17.55 19.65 15.76
C PHE A 746 -17.29 19.11 17.16
N LYS A 747 -17.91 17.98 17.56
CA LYS A 747 -17.63 17.31 18.83
C LYS A 747 -16.14 17.02 18.98
N ARG A 748 -15.52 16.37 17.98
CA ARG A 748 -14.08 16.04 18.01
C ARG A 748 -13.18 17.28 18.07
N ALA A 749 -13.60 18.38 17.46
CA ALA A 749 -12.87 19.64 17.47
C ALA A 749 -13.05 20.46 18.77
N SER A 750 -14.21 20.37 19.43
CA SER A 750 -14.58 21.18 20.59
C SER A 750 -14.38 20.46 21.93
N GLU A 751 -14.77 19.18 22.02
CA GLU A 751 -14.80 18.39 23.26
C GLU A 751 -13.63 17.40 23.38
N ASP A 752 -13.30 16.67 22.31
CA ASP A 752 -12.27 15.63 22.38
C ASP A 752 -10.83 16.16 22.22
N ASN A 753 -10.67 17.39 21.72
CA ASN A 753 -9.39 18.04 21.43
C ASN A 753 -8.75 18.66 22.70
N PRO A 754 -7.65 18.10 23.24
CA PRO A 754 -7.05 18.58 24.48
C PRO A 754 -6.38 19.96 24.35
N LEU A 755 -6.08 20.42 23.13
CA LEU A 755 -5.46 21.74 22.93
C LEU A 755 -6.39 22.89 23.34
N ASN A 756 -7.71 22.69 23.27
CA ASN A 756 -8.70 23.69 23.72
C ASN A 756 -8.62 23.97 25.24
N SER A 757 -8.05 23.05 26.01
CA SER A 757 -7.85 23.19 27.45
C SER A 757 -6.51 23.86 27.82
N VAL A 758 -5.68 24.21 26.84
CA VAL A 758 -4.36 24.82 27.07
C VAL A 758 -4.44 26.34 26.88
N VAL A 759 -4.21 27.08 27.96
CA VAL A 759 -4.01 28.54 27.91
C VAL A 759 -2.51 28.83 27.85
N PHE A 760 -2.05 29.36 26.72
CA PHE A 760 -0.68 29.86 26.55
C PHE A 760 -0.67 31.39 26.50
N ASP A 761 0.43 32.02 26.91
CA ASP A 761 0.64 33.45 26.69
C ASP A 761 1.22 33.67 25.27
N PRO A 762 0.51 34.36 24.36
CA PRO A 762 1.01 34.65 23.01
C PRO A 762 1.97 35.84 22.97
N ASN A 763 2.21 36.56 24.09
CA ASN A 763 3.01 37.77 24.11
C ASN A 763 4.53 37.47 24.04
N PRO A 764 5.22 37.78 22.92
CA PRO A 764 6.64 37.49 22.78
C PRO A 764 7.55 38.32 23.71
N ASN A 765 6.99 39.31 24.42
CA ASN A 765 7.71 40.17 25.36
C ASN A 765 7.63 39.66 26.81
N ASN A 766 6.80 38.65 27.12
CA ASN A 766 6.74 38.11 28.48
C ASN A 766 7.91 37.16 28.76
N LEU A 767 9.04 37.74 29.17
CA LEU A 767 10.27 36.99 29.47
C LEU A 767 10.14 36.00 30.64
N LEU A 768 9.09 36.09 31.47
CA LEU A 768 8.78 35.09 32.50
C LEU A 768 8.08 33.85 31.93
N ALA A 769 7.54 33.92 30.72
CA ALA A 769 6.93 32.80 29.99
C ALA A 769 7.92 32.07 29.04
N GLN A 770 9.24 32.20 29.26
CA GLN A 770 10.26 31.49 28.46
C GLN A 770 10.28 29.96 28.67
N CYS A 771 9.51 29.42 29.62
CA CYS A 771 9.27 27.99 29.76
C CYS A 771 7.83 27.64 29.35
N LEU A 772 7.72 26.78 28.35
CA LEU A 772 6.59 25.85 28.17
C LEU A 772 6.59 24.80 29.30
#